data_AF-K3ZHA6-F1
#
_entry.id   AF-K3ZHA6-F1
#
_cell.length_a   1.000
_cell.length_b   1.000
_cell.length_c   1.000
_cell.angle_alpha   90.00
_cell.angle_beta   90.00
_cell.angle_gamma   90.00
#
_symmetry.space_group_name_H-M   'P 1'
#
loop_
_entity.id
_entity.type
_entity.pdbx_description
1 polymer ?
#
loop_
_entity_poly.entity_id
_entity_poly.type
_entity_poly.pdbx_seq_one_letter_code
_entity_poly.pdbx_strand_id
1 'polypeptide(L)'
;MDVVTGAMTMLLPKLGDLLAEEYQLQASVRDDVAFLKAELESMEAALLRISEAPIDRPPDAQDRIWAREVRELTYDVEDCVEAFLVRLHHHAPKNDLQGLRGFIDRGLSLLKRAKICRDMGADVRDIKRRIVEVSERRVRYKVDGVAAKPGGPTVDSLRLSALYGKATELVGTRERSDELVKILMECDEASKLRLKVVSVVGFGGLGKTTIAKIVYEKLKGQFDCAAFVTISLDPNMEKVFRNMLCQLVHECNMSNSTRGGEAQIINELREFLRNKRYLIVIDDIWSYSVWNTVQYALIENECGSRIITTTRILDVAKQASASVYQLKPLSLADSRNLFYHRIFGIEDKCPPNQLAEVSENILKKCGGVPLAVITIASLLTSKMRKENTEKYWYEVYQSMGSGLEESIDVKNMRRILCLSYYDLPPHLKTCLLYLTLYSEDYGIMRDDVICKWVGEGFVRKQHGKTLYEVGEEYIEDLIRKNMIQPMLYNHDNKPISVPSKIRRLSLQNIKAKGRRQVETMNLSHLRSLIVSPEAFALLPALSNFPVIRVLDLCGCSQVDNNHCKHICNLFHLRYLNLSCTSITEIPNEIGNLQLLQFLNLDRTNIKELPPTFVHLRQLEYMCIDNRTRLPERFGNLKSLQMLLAQLTIRSPIMLHDLGKLTEMRTLMIRFDKWDESFEEPFVQCLSNLVNLDSLKIFACHNGLGSRIGMLIPGPQQLRSINIGPGTICRVPRWMSSLSSLTDLDITLLTLGEEDLQILGNVPSLRNLYVWVKEHRKDRDKRLVISGRCPFQCLTRFRIGRGAMEVEFAPGAMLKLKTLRLDFHVRNTMDQSGDFDFHLENLSSLEHVIVHMNCYYAGLREVEDAAASIRKALDLNPNKPTLELEKCFSCRVKEAVAPA
;
A
#
# COMPACT_ATOMS: atom_id res chain seq x y z
N MET A 1 -7.22 9.47 18.92
CA MET A 1 -6.16 10.47 18.74
C MET A 1 -6.53 11.32 17.55
N ASP A 2 -6.41 12.63 17.69
CA ASP A 2 -7.02 13.61 16.79
C ASP A 2 -5.96 14.16 15.84
N VAL A 3 -6.04 13.82 14.54
CA VAL A 3 -5.27 14.51 13.49
C VAL A 3 -5.57 15.99 13.59
N VAL A 4 -4.52 16.80 13.73
CA VAL A 4 -4.64 18.18 14.18
C VAL A 4 -4.87 19.14 13.00
N THR A 5 -4.45 18.79 11.78
CA THR A 5 -4.41 19.70 10.61
C THR A 5 -5.72 19.84 9.81
N GLY A 6 -6.78 19.09 10.13
CA GLY A 6 -8.10 19.26 9.51
C GLY A 6 -8.13 19.10 7.98
N ALA A 7 -8.83 19.99 7.28
CA ALA A 7 -8.91 20.07 5.81
C ALA A 7 -8.07 21.21 5.19
N MET A 8 -7.30 21.93 6.01
CA MET A 8 -6.61 23.17 5.64
C MET A 8 -5.75 23.03 4.39
N THR A 9 -5.07 21.91 4.27
CA THR A 9 -4.07 21.67 3.24
C THR A 9 -4.67 21.53 1.84
N MET A 10 -5.94 21.15 1.74
CA MET A 10 -6.70 21.10 0.48
C MET A 10 -7.51 22.38 0.26
N LEU A 11 -7.83 23.08 1.35
CA LEU A 11 -8.69 24.25 1.33
C LEU A 11 -7.93 25.51 0.91
N LEU A 12 -6.69 25.70 1.36
CA LEU A 12 -5.90 26.90 1.05
C LEU A 12 -5.68 27.13 -0.46
N PRO A 13 -5.33 26.10 -1.27
CA PRO A 13 -5.26 26.26 -2.72
C PRO A 13 -6.61 26.64 -3.34
N LYS A 14 -7.71 25.98 -2.93
CA LYS A 14 -9.07 26.26 -3.43
C LYS A 14 -9.53 27.69 -3.12
N LEU A 15 -9.21 28.19 -1.93
CA LEU A 15 -9.49 29.58 -1.56
C LEU A 15 -8.64 30.55 -2.40
N GLY A 16 -7.40 30.17 -2.70
CA GLY A 16 -6.55 30.91 -3.65
C GLY A 16 -7.18 30.99 -5.04
N ASP A 17 -7.66 29.85 -5.57
CA ASP A 17 -8.32 29.78 -6.88
C ASP A 17 -9.60 30.63 -6.91
N LEU A 18 -10.41 30.59 -5.84
CA LEU A 18 -11.62 31.42 -5.73
C LEU A 18 -11.35 32.92 -5.74
N LEU A 19 -10.17 33.35 -5.28
CA LEU A 19 -9.77 34.76 -5.31
C LEU A 19 -9.25 35.22 -6.68
N ALA A 20 -9.05 34.29 -7.62
CA ALA A 20 -8.71 34.59 -9.00
C ALA A 20 -9.89 35.25 -9.73
N GLU A 21 -9.59 36.09 -10.72
CA GLU A 21 -10.59 36.92 -11.41
C GLU A 21 -11.65 36.11 -12.18
N GLU A 22 -11.38 34.85 -12.51
CA GLU A 22 -12.29 33.95 -13.23
C GLU A 22 -13.65 33.71 -12.54
N TYR A 23 -13.71 33.81 -11.20
CA TYR A 23 -14.93 33.49 -10.45
C TYR A 23 -15.90 34.68 -10.28
N GLN A 24 -15.49 35.91 -10.64
CA GLN A 24 -16.30 37.14 -10.56
C GLN A 24 -17.08 37.29 -9.23
N LEU A 25 -16.41 37.01 -8.10
CA LEU A 25 -17.02 37.18 -6.77
C LEU A 25 -17.40 38.64 -6.52
N GLN A 26 -18.50 38.87 -5.80
CA GLN A 26 -18.83 40.20 -5.27
C GLN A 26 -17.71 40.66 -4.32
N ALA A 27 -17.37 41.95 -4.33
CA ALA A 27 -16.25 42.50 -3.56
C ALA A 27 -16.28 42.09 -2.07
N SER A 28 -17.44 42.17 -1.41
CA SER A 28 -17.59 41.77 0.00
C SER A 28 -17.34 40.27 0.26
N VAL A 29 -17.72 39.39 -0.67
CA VAL A 29 -17.46 37.95 -0.55
C VAL A 29 -15.98 37.66 -0.79
N ARG A 30 -15.35 38.38 -1.71
CA ARG A 30 -13.91 38.28 -1.97
C ARG A 30 -13.09 38.66 -0.74
N ASP A 31 -13.46 39.74 -0.05
CA ASP A 31 -12.80 40.18 1.19
C ASP A 31 -12.95 39.14 2.32
N ASP A 32 -14.15 38.56 2.46
CA ASP A 32 -14.38 37.51 3.46
C ASP A 32 -13.61 36.21 3.14
N VAL A 33 -13.50 35.82 1.86
CA VAL A 33 -12.68 34.67 1.41
C VAL A 33 -11.18 34.93 1.65
N ALA A 34 -10.70 36.15 1.39
CA ALA A 34 -9.31 36.53 1.66
C ALA A 34 -8.99 36.49 3.16
N PHE A 35 -9.92 36.97 4.00
CA PHE A 35 -9.83 36.84 5.45
C PHE A 35 -9.73 35.37 5.89
N LEU A 36 -10.63 34.51 5.39
CA LEU A 36 -10.61 33.08 5.73
C LEU A 36 -9.28 32.41 5.35
N LYS A 37 -8.73 32.74 4.18
CA LYS A 37 -7.44 32.20 3.75
C LYS A 37 -6.32 32.55 4.75
N ALA A 38 -6.20 33.83 5.12
CA ALA A 38 -5.17 34.28 6.06
C ALA A 38 -5.32 33.68 7.48
N GLU A 39 -6.57 33.57 7.96
CA GLU A 39 -6.85 32.93 9.25
C GLU A 39 -6.49 31.44 9.22
N LEU A 40 -6.86 30.72 8.16
CA LEU A 40 -6.57 29.30 8.03
C LEU A 40 -5.07 29.00 7.93
N GLU A 41 -4.29 29.85 7.24
CA GLU A 41 -2.81 29.76 7.20
C GLU A 41 -2.22 29.90 8.62
N SER A 42 -2.71 30.88 9.39
CA SER A 42 -2.26 31.13 10.75
C SER A 42 -2.64 29.99 11.70
N MET A 43 -3.87 29.48 11.56
CA MET A 43 -4.36 28.34 12.34
C MET A 43 -3.60 27.05 11.99
N GLU A 44 -3.26 26.81 10.72
CA GLU A 44 -2.48 25.64 10.30
C GLU A 44 -1.10 25.63 10.99
N ALA A 45 -0.39 26.75 10.99
CA ALA A 45 0.90 26.89 11.67
C ALA A 45 0.78 26.64 13.19
N ALA A 46 -0.31 27.07 13.82
CA ALA A 46 -0.55 26.80 15.24
C ALA A 46 -0.88 25.32 15.53
N LEU A 47 -1.69 24.69 14.68
CA LEU A 47 -2.06 23.28 14.78
C LEU A 47 -0.87 22.34 14.55
N LEU A 48 0.01 22.69 13.61
CA LEU A 48 1.26 21.95 13.38
C LEU A 48 2.14 21.94 14.64
N ARG A 49 2.34 23.10 15.28
CA ARG A 49 3.09 23.20 16.55
C ARG A 49 2.49 22.36 17.68
N ILE A 50 1.16 22.34 17.80
CA ILE A 50 0.47 21.49 18.78
C ILE A 50 0.65 20.00 18.46
N SER A 51 0.66 19.64 17.18
CA SER A 51 0.82 18.26 16.71
C SER A 51 2.24 17.70 16.86
N GLU A 52 3.23 18.59 16.88
CA GLU A 52 4.67 18.29 17.05
C GLU A 52 5.11 18.28 18.52
N ALA A 53 4.19 18.54 19.45
CA ALA A 53 4.49 18.53 20.87
C ALA A 53 5.03 17.15 21.32
N PRO A 54 6.10 17.09 22.14
CA PRO A 54 6.68 15.82 22.59
C PRO A 54 5.67 14.98 23.35
N ILE A 55 5.71 13.65 23.19
CA ILE A 55 4.79 12.73 23.89
C ILE A 55 4.86 12.85 25.43
N ASP A 56 6.02 13.25 25.96
CA ASP A 56 6.26 13.44 27.40
C ASP A 56 5.85 14.84 27.89
N ARG A 57 5.55 15.76 26.98
CA ARG A 57 4.96 17.08 27.23
C ARG A 57 3.78 17.30 26.31
N PRO A 58 2.70 16.51 26.47
CA PRO A 58 1.58 16.61 25.58
C PRO A 58 0.90 17.98 25.75
N PRO A 59 0.23 18.50 24.70
CA PRO A 59 -0.48 19.77 24.79
C PRO A 59 -1.45 19.75 25.97
N ASP A 60 -1.62 20.89 26.61
CA ASP A 60 -2.54 21.01 27.73
C ASP A 60 -4.01 20.77 27.29
N ALA A 61 -4.92 20.69 28.26
CA ALA A 61 -6.32 20.41 27.96
C ALA A 61 -6.97 21.52 27.11
N GLN A 62 -6.57 22.78 27.31
CA GLN A 62 -7.12 23.93 26.58
C GLN A 62 -6.66 23.92 25.13
N ASP A 63 -5.37 23.64 24.88
CA ASP A 63 -4.78 23.49 23.55
C ASP A 63 -5.45 22.35 22.77
N ARG A 64 -5.75 21.22 23.43
CA ARG A 64 -6.46 20.11 22.79
C ARG A 64 -7.90 20.45 22.42
N ILE A 65 -8.62 21.15 23.29
CA ILE A 65 -10.00 21.58 23.03
C ILE A 65 -10.01 22.58 21.86
N TRP A 66 -9.15 23.59 21.93
CA TRP A 66 -9.03 24.60 20.87
C TRP A 66 -8.64 23.97 19.53
N ALA A 67 -7.65 23.08 19.53
CA ALA A 67 -7.22 22.40 18.31
C ALA A 67 -8.35 21.58 17.68
N ARG A 68 -9.19 20.92 18.49
CA ARG A 68 -10.38 20.21 18.02
C ARG A 68 -11.41 21.17 17.40
N GLU A 69 -11.71 22.28 18.06
CA GLU A 69 -12.69 23.25 17.55
C GLU A 69 -12.25 23.87 16.23
N VAL A 70 -10.99 24.31 16.14
CA VAL A 70 -10.41 24.85 14.90
C VAL A 70 -10.45 23.82 13.79
N ARG A 71 -10.08 22.57 14.08
CA ARG A 71 -10.16 21.48 13.10
C ARG A 71 -11.58 21.29 12.57
N GLU A 72 -12.59 21.22 13.44
CA GLU A 72 -13.98 21.08 12.99
C GLU A 72 -14.43 22.27 12.13
N LEU A 73 -14.00 23.50 12.46
CA LEU A 73 -14.26 24.68 11.65
C LEU A 73 -13.63 24.58 10.25
N THR A 74 -12.40 24.10 10.13
CA THR A 74 -11.72 23.98 8.82
C THR A 74 -12.49 23.09 7.87
N TYR A 75 -13.09 22.04 8.42
CA TYR A 75 -13.89 21.14 7.65
C TYR A 75 -15.24 21.76 7.25
N ASP A 76 -15.89 22.50 8.16
CA ASP A 76 -17.12 23.23 7.84
C ASP A 76 -16.87 24.25 6.71
N VAL A 77 -15.70 24.92 6.72
CA VAL A 77 -15.27 25.83 5.64
C VAL A 77 -15.11 25.08 4.34
N GLU A 78 -14.46 23.93 4.36
CA GLU A 78 -14.26 23.13 3.16
C GLU A 78 -15.59 22.66 2.56
N ASP A 79 -16.52 22.17 3.39
CA ASP A 79 -17.83 21.72 2.92
C ASP A 79 -18.66 22.89 2.34
N CYS A 80 -18.59 24.07 2.95
CA CYS A 80 -19.22 25.30 2.44
C CYS A 80 -18.63 25.73 1.09
N VAL A 81 -17.31 25.84 1.00
CA VAL A 81 -16.59 26.23 -0.23
C VAL A 81 -16.86 25.26 -1.36
N GLU A 82 -16.89 23.97 -1.06
CA GLU A 82 -17.12 22.94 -2.07
C GLU A 82 -18.58 22.92 -2.54
N ALA A 83 -19.54 23.13 -1.62
CA ALA A 83 -20.95 23.22 -1.98
C ALA A 83 -21.19 24.43 -2.91
N PHE A 84 -20.48 25.53 -2.67
CA PHE A 84 -20.49 26.68 -3.56
C PHE A 84 -19.93 26.36 -4.95
N LEU A 85 -18.75 25.73 -5.02
CA LEU A 85 -18.11 25.35 -6.29
C LEU A 85 -19.01 24.42 -7.12
N VAL A 86 -19.62 23.42 -6.49
CA VAL A 86 -20.55 22.48 -7.14
C VAL A 86 -21.77 23.21 -7.71
N ARG A 87 -22.38 24.12 -6.95
CA ARG A 87 -23.56 24.89 -7.39
C ARG A 87 -23.23 25.82 -8.55
N LEU A 88 -22.04 26.42 -8.57
CA LEU A 88 -21.58 27.24 -9.70
C LEU A 88 -21.46 26.42 -10.99
N HIS A 89 -20.84 25.24 -10.91
CA HIS A 89 -20.64 24.38 -12.08
C HIS A 89 -21.97 23.80 -12.61
N HIS A 90 -22.91 23.45 -11.73
CA HIS A 90 -24.24 22.97 -12.12
C HIS A 90 -25.09 24.02 -12.87
N HIS A 91 -24.83 25.30 -12.64
CA HIS A 91 -25.59 26.41 -13.24
C HIS A 91 -24.80 27.20 -14.29
N ALA A 92 -23.69 26.66 -14.79
CA ALA A 92 -22.99 27.21 -15.95
C ALA A 92 -23.90 27.16 -17.19
N PRO A 93 -23.95 28.22 -18.02
CA PRO A 93 -24.80 28.26 -19.19
C PRO A 93 -24.42 27.13 -20.17
N LYS A 94 -25.41 26.31 -20.55
CA LYS A 94 -25.26 25.36 -21.67
C LYS A 94 -25.18 26.16 -22.97
N ASN A 95 -24.09 26.02 -23.72
CA ASN A 95 -23.80 26.86 -24.89
C ASN A 95 -24.68 26.60 -26.13
N ASP A 96 -25.72 25.76 -26.06
CA ASP A 96 -26.38 25.21 -27.25
C ASP A 96 -27.78 25.79 -27.59
N LEU A 97 -28.14 26.98 -27.11
CA LEU A 97 -29.46 27.58 -27.43
C LEU A 97 -29.33 29.03 -27.93
N GLN A 98 -29.42 29.22 -29.26
CA GLN A 98 -29.57 30.55 -29.89
C GLN A 98 -31.06 30.97 -29.88
N GLY A 99 -31.36 32.16 -29.37
CA GLY A 99 -32.71 32.76 -29.38
C GLY A 99 -33.08 33.53 -28.09
N LEU A 100 -34.26 34.18 -28.08
CA LEU A 100 -34.81 34.96 -26.96
C LEU A 100 -34.94 34.12 -25.66
N ARG A 101 -35.23 32.82 -25.81
CA ARG A 101 -35.27 31.83 -24.71
C ARG A 101 -33.89 31.65 -24.06
N GLY A 102 -32.82 31.65 -24.86
CA GLY A 102 -31.43 31.62 -24.39
C GLY A 102 -30.95 32.91 -23.74
N PHE A 103 -31.63 34.05 -23.97
CA PHE A 103 -31.41 35.29 -23.22
C PHE A 103 -32.09 35.26 -21.85
N ILE A 104 -33.32 34.74 -21.77
CA ILE A 104 -34.05 34.55 -20.51
C ILE A 104 -33.34 33.52 -19.62
N ASP A 105 -32.85 32.41 -20.19
CA ASP A 105 -32.07 31.41 -19.46
C ASP A 105 -30.70 31.95 -18.99
N ARG A 106 -30.08 32.86 -19.74
CA ARG A 106 -28.89 33.61 -19.30
C ARG A 106 -29.21 34.58 -18.16
N GLY A 107 -30.32 35.31 -18.21
CA GLY A 107 -30.77 36.19 -17.13
C GLY A 107 -31.12 35.42 -15.85
N LEU A 108 -31.84 34.30 -15.96
CA LEU A 108 -32.18 33.42 -14.85
C LEU A 108 -30.95 32.73 -14.26
N SER A 109 -29.95 32.34 -15.07
CA SER A 109 -28.70 31.75 -14.57
C SER A 109 -27.84 32.79 -13.84
N LEU A 110 -27.79 34.04 -14.30
CA LEU A 110 -27.13 35.14 -13.60
C LEU A 110 -27.81 35.47 -12.26
N LEU A 111 -29.14 35.49 -12.20
CA LEU A 111 -29.87 35.68 -10.94
C LEU A 111 -29.69 34.51 -9.96
N LYS A 112 -29.67 33.27 -10.46
CA LYS A 112 -29.35 32.08 -9.65
C LYS A 112 -27.91 32.14 -9.14
N ARG A 113 -26.94 32.52 -9.97
CA ARG A 113 -25.54 32.77 -9.55
C ARG A 113 -25.46 33.86 -8.47
N ALA A 114 -26.17 34.97 -8.64
CA ALA A 114 -26.21 36.04 -7.63
C ALA A 114 -26.87 35.59 -6.31
N LYS A 115 -27.87 34.70 -6.35
CA LYS A 115 -28.43 34.07 -5.15
C LYS A 115 -27.41 33.13 -4.48
N ILE A 116 -26.75 32.27 -5.25
CA ILE A 116 -25.70 31.35 -4.75
C ILE A 116 -24.54 32.11 -4.11
N CYS A 117 -24.09 33.23 -4.71
CA CYS A 117 -23.06 34.09 -4.11
C CYS A 117 -23.52 34.77 -2.82
N ARG A 118 -24.81 35.16 -2.71
CA ARG A 118 -25.37 35.73 -1.47
C ARG A 118 -25.45 34.69 -0.35
N ASP A 119 -25.90 33.47 -0.68
CA ASP A 119 -26.00 32.35 0.25
C ASP A 119 -24.60 31.97 0.76
N MET A 120 -23.61 31.83 -0.14
CA MET A 120 -22.19 31.63 0.25
C MET A 120 -21.68 32.75 1.14
N GLY A 121 -21.97 34.01 0.79
CA GLY A 121 -21.57 35.15 1.62
C GLY A 121 -22.14 35.08 3.03
N ALA A 122 -23.35 34.55 3.21
CA ALA A 122 -23.94 34.34 4.54
C ALA A 122 -23.22 33.23 5.31
N ASP A 123 -22.98 32.09 4.68
CA ASP A 123 -22.28 30.94 5.30
C ASP A 123 -20.83 31.29 5.67
N VAL A 124 -20.11 31.97 4.78
CA VAL A 124 -18.74 32.45 5.01
C VAL A 124 -18.68 33.43 6.18
N ARG A 125 -19.63 34.36 6.29
CA ARG A 125 -19.72 35.29 7.43
C ARG A 125 -20.03 34.57 8.74
N ASP A 126 -20.86 33.53 8.71
CA ASP A 126 -21.14 32.68 9.87
C ASP A 126 -19.88 32.00 10.38
N ILE A 127 -19.13 31.38 9.46
CA ILE A 127 -17.86 30.72 9.74
C ILE A 127 -16.83 31.71 10.31
N LYS A 128 -16.69 32.88 9.69
CA LYS A 128 -15.81 33.97 10.15
C LYS A 128 -16.15 34.35 11.60
N ARG A 129 -17.43 34.53 11.92
CA ARG A 129 -17.89 34.84 13.28
C ARG A 129 -17.52 33.72 14.27
N ARG A 130 -17.71 32.45 13.89
CA ARG A 130 -17.36 31.28 14.72
C ARG A 130 -15.85 31.16 14.95
N ILE A 131 -15.03 31.44 13.94
CA ILE A 131 -13.56 31.49 14.02
C ILE A 131 -13.11 32.53 15.05
N VAL A 132 -13.62 33.76 14.95
CA VAL A 132 -13.29 34.84 15.87
C VAL A 132 -13.67 34.47 17.30
N GLU A 133 -14.89 33.95 17.51
CA GLU A 133 -15.36 33.54 18.84
C GLU A 133 -14.51 32.40 19.45
N VAL A 134 -14.07 31.41 18.67
CA VAL A 134 -13.16 30.35 19.15
C VAL A 134 -11.81 30.93 19.55
N SER A 135 -11.28 31.89 18.78
CA SER A 135 -10.03 32.58 19.09
C SER A 135 -10.14 33.41 20.38
N GLU A 136 -11.18 34.25 20.50
CA GLU A 136 -11.40 35.07 21.69
C GLU A 136 -11.64 34.22 22.94
N ARG A 137 -12.38 33.12 22.83
CA ARG A 137 -12.61 32.20 23.95
C ARG A 137 -11.31 31.60 24.48
N ARG A 138 -10.38 31.25 23.59
CA ARG A 138 -9.06 30.76 24.00
C ARG A 138 -8.32 31.81 24.82
N VAL A 139 -8.35 33.07 24.38
CA VAL A 139 -7.72 34.20 25.10
C VAL A 139 -8.39 34.44 26.45
N ARG A 140 -9.72 34.50 26.49
CA ARG A 140 -10.50 34.75 27.71
C ARG A 140 -10.22 33.75 28.85
N TYR A 141 -9.97 32.48 28.51
CA TYR A 141 -9.73 31.41 29.49
C TYR A 141 -8.28 30.97 29.58
N LYS A 142 -7.34 31.70 28.96
CA LYS A 142 -5.92 31.38 29.04
C LYS A 142 -5.44 31.55 30.48
N VAL A 143 -5.02 30.45 31.11
CA VAL A 143 -4.46 30.48 32.47
C VAL A 143 -2.93 30.51 32.35
N ASP A 144 -2.35 31.70 32.42
CA ASP A 144 -0.89 31.86 32.43
C ASP A 144 -0.29 31.41 33.78
N GLY A 145 0.80 30.64 33.75
CA GLY A 145 1.65 30.38 34.94
C GLY A 145 1.54 29.01 35.62
N VAL A 146 0.73 28.06 35.15
CA VAL A 146 0.76 26.68 35.66
C VAL A 146 1.53 25.79 34.69
N ALA A 147 2.82 25.55 34.98
CA ALA A 147 3.59 24.56 34.24
C ALA A 147 2.84 23.22 34.23
N ALA A 148 2.54 22.69 33.03
CA ALA A 148 1.85 21.42 32.90
C ALA A 148 2.60 20.35 33.70
N LYS A 149 1.96 19.78 34.73
CA LYS A 149 2.54 18.67 35.48
C LYS A 149 2.82 17.53 34.49
N PRO A 150 4.02 16.91 34.50
CA PRO A 150 4.32 15.80 33.62
C PRO A 150 3.31 14.68 33.84
N GLY A 151 2.66 14.23 32.76
CA GLY A 151 1.54 13.29 32.75
C GLY A 151 1.92 11.83 33.03
N GLY A 152 2.79 11.59 34.03
CA GLY A 152 3.34 10.29 34.38
C GLY A 152 4.83 10.15 34.07
N PRO A 153 5.42 8.94 34.26
CA PRO A 153 6.83 8.68 33.98
C PRO A 153 7.17 8.96 32.51
N THR A 154 8.39 9.41 32.20
CA THR A 154 8.82 9.62 30.81
C THR A 154 8.87 8.32 30.04
N VAL A 155 8.75 8.37 28.71
CA VAL A 155 8.91 7.17 27.87
C VAL A 155 10.27 6.50 28.11
N ASP A 156 11.33 7.29 28.28
CA ASP A 156 12.67 6.76 28.56
C ASP A 156 12.75 6.06 29.92
N SER A 157 12.03 6.54 30.94
CA SER A 157 11.91 5.86 32.23
C SER A 157 11.16 4.51 32.11
N LEU A 158 10.08 4.46 31.33
CA LEU A 158 9.35 3.22 31.07
C LEU A 158 10.21 2.18 30.34
N ARG A 159 11.03 2.62 29.37
CA ARG A 159 11.99 1.76 28.66
C ARG A 159 13.06 1.21 29.57
N LEU A 160 13.64 2.06 30.42
CA LEU A 160 14.64 1.63 31.42
C LEU A 160 14.05 0.56 32.34
N SER A 161 12.81 0.74 32.81
CA SER A 161 12.14 -0.30 33.62
C SER A 161 12.00 -1.63 32.89
N ALA A 162 11.72 -1.62 31.58
CA ALA A 162 11.63 -2.84 30.76
C ALA A 162 13.00 -3.50 30.52
N LEU A 163 14.06 -2.69 30.35
CA LEU A 163 15.44 -3.14 30.18
C LEU A 163 15.97 -3.93 31.40
N TYR A 164 15.51 -3.60 32.60
CA TYR A 164 15.91 -4.26 33.85
C TYR A 164 14.82 -5.20 34.42
N GLY A 165 13.84 -5.60 33.61
CA GLY A 165 12.84 -6.61 33.98
C GLY A 165 13.45 -8.00 34.26
N LYS A 166 12.71 -8.88 34.94
CA LYS A 166 13.21 -10.21 35.33
C LYS A 166 13.50 -11.09 34.10
N ALA A 167 14.63 -11.82 34.13
CA ALA A 167 15.03 -12.77 33.08
C ALA A 167 14.01 -13.90 32.81
N THR A 168 13.10 -14.16 33.75
CA THR A 168 12.01 -15.14 33.64
C THR A 168 10.88 -14.72 32.69
N GLU A 169 10.95 -13.53 32.09
CA GLU A 169 9.95 -13.03 31.12
C GLU A 169 10.37 -13.27 29.65
N LEU A 170 11.48 -14.00 29.43
CA LEU A 170 12.16 -14.18 28.14
C LEU A 170 11.80 -15.51 27.46
N VAL A 171 10.53 -15.66 27.05
CA VAL A 171 10.07 -16.86 26.32
C VAL A 171 10.27 -16.67 24.81
N GLY A 172 10.74 -17.71 24.11
CA GLY A 172 10.94 -17.69 22.65
C GLY A 172 12.13 -16.87 22.15
N THR A 173 13.03 -16.42 23.04
CA THR A 173 14.18 -15.57 22.70
C THR A 173 15.48 -16.33 22.44
N ARG A 174 15.56 -17.62 22.79
CA ARG A 174 16.80 -18.41 22.71
C ARG A 174 17.24 -18.62 21.26
N GLU A 175 16.40 -19.27 20.45
CA GLU A 175 16.68 -19.54 19.02
C GLU A 175 17.00 -18.24 18.26
N ARG A 176 16.21 -17.19 18.48
CA ARG A 176 16.40 -15.87 17.85
C ARG A 176 17.74 -15.25 18.24
N SER A 177 18.12 -15.35 19.52
CA SER A 177 19.40 -14.83 19.99
C SER A 177 20.58 -15.61 19.41
N ASP A 178 20.43 -16.93 19.22
CA ASP A 178 21.48 -17.77 18.63
C ASP A 178 21.63 -17.50 17.13
N GLU A 179 20.51 -17.25 16.42
CA GLU A 179 20.52 -16.77 15.03
C GLU A 179 21.22 -15.42 14.89
N LEU A 180 20.94 -14.46 15.78
CA LEU A 180 21.60 -13.15 15.76
C LEU A 180 23.10 -13.27 16.09
N VAL A 181 23.49 -14.13 17.03
CA VAL A 181 24.90 -14.46 17.32
C VAL A 181 25.57 -15.05 16.09
N LYS A 182 24.91 -15.99 15.41
CA LYS A 182 25.40 -16.59 14.17
C LYS A 182 25.66 -15.52 13.11
N ILE A 183 24.70 -14.63 12.87
CA ILE A 183 24.86 -13.51 11.92
C ILE A 183 26.01 -12.58 12.33
N LEU A 184 26.20 -12.30 13.62
CA LEU A 184 27.28 -11.43 14.09
C LEU A 184 28.66 -12.08 13.96
N MET A 185 28.77 -13.39 14.14
CA MET A 185 30.04 -14.11 14.23
C MET A 185 30.47 -14.80 12.95
N GLU A 186 29.54 -15.26 12.11
CA GLU A 186 29.86 -15.88 10.82
C GLU A 186 30.41 -14.85 9.83
N CYS A 187 31.65 -15.08 9.41
CA CYS A 187 32.40 -14.27 8.46
C CYS A 187 33.41 -15.18 7.72
N ASP A 188 33.62 -14.94 6.43
CA ASP A 188 34.74 -15.52 5.69
C ASP A 188 36.08 -15.05 6.28
N GLU A 189 37.17 -15.79 6.06
CA GLU A 189 38.49 -15.48 6.66
C GLU A 189 38.95 -14.03 6.38
N ALA A 190 38.67 -13.50 5.19
CA ALA A 190 38.99 -12.13 4.80
C ALA A 190 38.15 -11.05 5.54
N SER A 191 37.01 -11.43 6.13
CA SER A 191 36.03 -10.53 6.76
C SER A 191 36.05 -10.60 8.29
N LYS A 192 36.75 -11.58 8.90
CA LYS A 192 36.79 -11.77 10.36
C LYS A 192 37.27 -10.54 11.12
N LEU A 193 38.27 -9.86 10.57
CA LEU A 193 38.92 -8.69 11.16
C LEU A 193 38.17 -7.37 10.91
N ARG A 194 37.27 -7.30 9.93
CA ARG A 194 36.52 -6.07 9.62
C ARG A 194 35.44 -5.76 10.65
N LEU A 195 35.09 -4.48 10.76
CA LEU A 195 33.96 -4.02 11.56
C LEU A 195 32.66 -4.53 10.93
N LYS A 196 31.85 -5.26 11.72
CA LYS A 196 30.53 -5.72 11.28
C LYS A 196 29.44 -5.06 12.09
N VAL A 197 28.53 -4.38 11.39
CA VAL A 197 27.30 -3.84 11.97
C VAL A 197 26.16 -4.80 11.65
N VAL A 198 25.26 -5.03 12.60
CA VAL A 198 23.99 -5.75 12.37
C VAL A 198 22.86 -4.90 12.93
N SER A 199 21.83 -4.66 12.11
CA SER A 199 20.68 -3.84 12.50
C SER A 199 19.46 -4.71 12.78
N VAL A 200 18.99 -4.70 14.02
CA VAL A 200 17.76 -5.37 14.47
C VAL A 200 16.58 -4.42 14.26
N VAL A 201 15.62 -4.81 13.42
CA VAL A 201 14.48 -3.97 13.05
C VAL A 201 13.14 -4.64 13.31
N GLY A 202 12.14 -3.85 13.67
CA GLY A 202 10.77 -4.33 13.89
C GLY A 202 9.90 -3.34 14.68
N PHE A 203 8.60 -3.62 14.73
CA PHE A 203 7.61 -2.79 15.41
C PHE A 203 7.89 -2.58 16.92
N GLY A 204 7.30 -1.53 17.50
CA GLY A 204 7.40 -1.22 18.92
C GLY A 204 6.89 -2.37 19.80
N GLY A 205 7.59 -2.66 20.90
CA GLY A 205 7.16 -3.72 21.84
C GLY A 205 7.49 -5.16 21.42
N LEU A 206 8.14 -5.39 20.27
CA LEU A 206 8.57 -6.74 19.82
C LEU A 206 9.76 -7.34 20.59
N GLY A 207 10.42 -6.57 21.47
CA GLY A 207 11.57 -7.07 22.25
C GLY A 207 12.94 -6.91 21.57
N LYS A 208 13.10 -5.96 20.64
CA LYS A 208 14.40 -5.65 19.98
C LYS A 208 15.53 -5.35 20.96
N THR A 209 15.27 -4.44 21.90
CA THR A 209 16.21 -4.08 22.97
C THR A 209 16.55 -5.30 23.82
N THR A 210 15.55 -6.15 24.09
CA THR A 210 15.71 -7.37 24.88
C THR A 210 16.62 -8.39 24.18
N ILE A 211 16.38 -8.68 22.90
CA ILE A 211 17.23 -9.63 22.15
C ILE A 211 18.66 -9.09 21.98
N ALA A 212 18.82 -7.78 21.71
CA ALA A 212 20.12 -7.15 21.63
C ALA A 212 20.87 -7.24 22.98
N LYS A 213 20.18 -7.06 24.10
CA LYS A 213 20.75 -7.21 25.44
C LYS A 213 21.15 -8.65 25.76
N ILE A 214 20.33 -9.64 25.40
CA ILE A 214 20.69 -11.07 25.58
C ILE A 214 21.97 -11.39 24.80
N VAL A 215 22.04 -10.97 23.54
CA VAL A 215 23.22 -11.22 22.70
C VAL A 215 24.44 -10.46 23.22
N TYR A 216 24.27 -9.22 23.66
CA TYR A 216 25.32 -8.44 24.30
C TYR A 216 25.88 -9.14 25.53
N GLU A 217 25.02 -9.61 26.44
CA GLU A 217 25.45 -10.32 27.65
C GLU A 217 26.15 -11.65 27.34
N LYS A 218 25.70 -12.38 26.32
CA LYS A 218 26.36 -13.62 25.85
C LYS A 218 27.76 -13.37 25.28
N LEU A 219 27.96 -12.23 24.61
CA LEU A 219 29.16 -11.98 23.81
C LEU A 219 30.17 -11.05 24.46
N LYS A 220 29.76 -10.15 25.38
CA LYS A 220 30.63 -9.08 25.92
C LYS A 220 31.97 -9.58 26.49
N GLY A 221 32.02 -10.78 27.06
CA GLY A 221 33.24 -11.38 27.60
C GLY A 221 34.26 -11.84 26.53
N GLN A 222 33.89 -11.82 25.25
CA GLN A 222 34.76 -12.17 24.11
C GLN A 222 35.43 -10.94 23.46
N PHE A 223 35.17 -9.73 23.99
CA PHE A 223 35.63 -8.45 23.47
C PHE A 223 36.42 -7.71 24.57
N ASP A 224 37.38 -6.87 24.17
CA ASP A 224 38.23 -6.12 25.10
C ASP A 224 37.46 -5.04 25.86
N CYS A 225 36.41 -4.52 25.24
CA CYS A 225 35.50 -3.55 25.83
C CYS A 225 34.11 -3.67 25.19
N ALA A 226 33.08 -3.31 25.97
CA ALA A 226 31.71 -3.40 25.51
C ALA A 226 30.87 -2.27 26.10
N ALA A 227 29.91 -1.77 25.33
CA ALA A 227 28.98 -0.74 25.78
C ALA A 227 27.56 -0.99 25.25
N PHE A 228 26.57 -0.59 26.05
CA PHE A 228 25.16 -0.60 25.69
C PHE A 228 24.60 0.80 25.86
N VAL A 229 24.31 1.48 24.75
CA VAL A 229 23.90 2.88 24.72
C VAL A 229 22.52 3.00 24.10
N THR A 230 21.57 3.58 24.83
CA THR A 230 20.22 3.84 24.34
C THR A 230 20.08 5.29 23.89
N ILE A 231 19.47 5.51 22.73
CA ILE A 231 19.23 6.83 22.14
C ILE A 231 17.79 7.28 22.45
N SER A 232 17.66 8.49 23.01
CA SER A 232 16.35 9.13 23.26
C SER A 232 15.73 9.65 21.97
N LEU A 233 14.42 9.91 21.98
CA LEU A 233 13.69 10.44 20.82
C LEU A 233 14.27 11.80 20.34
N ASP A 234 14.64 12.66 21.30
CA ASP A 234 15.38 13.90 21.08
C ASP A 234 16.77 13.72 21.71
N PRO A 235 17.78 13.28 20.92
CA PRO A 235 19.07 12.89 21.46
C PRO A 235 19.98 14.10 21.70
N ASN A 236 20.41 14.26 22.96
CA ASN A 236 21.59 15.07 23.26
C ASN A 236 22.84 14.21 22.98
N MET A 237 23.50 14.47 21.85
CA MET A 237 24.62 13.65 21.37
C MET A 237 25.82 13.69 22.31
N GLU A 238 26.12 14.84 22.92
CA GLU A 238 27.14 14.93 23.98
C GLU A 238 26.88 13.93 25.11
N LYS A 239 25.66 13.85 25.63
CA LYS A 239 25.29 12.93 26.71
C LYS A 239 25.37 11.46 26.26
N VAL A 240 25.03 11.17 25.01
CA VAL A 240 25.14 9.83 24.42
C VAL A 240 26.61 9.39 24.37
N PHE A 241 27.51 10.24 23.86
CA PHE A 241 28.93 9.93 23.80
C PHE A 241 29.58 9.84 25.18
N ARG A 242 29.20 10.70 26.13
CA ARG A 242 29.67 10.59 27.52
C ARG A 242 29.25 9.27 28.15
N ASN A 243 28.00 8.83 27.95
CA ASN A 243 27.53 7.55 28.46
C ASN A 243 28.33 6.38 27.85
N MET A 244 28.57 6.43 26.53
CA MET A 244 29.42 5.44 25.85
C MET A 244 30.83 5.38 26.45
N LEU A 245 31.47 6.54 26.64
CA LEU A 245 32.82 6.64 27.20
C LEU A 245 32.88 6.08 28.63
N CYS A 246 31.92 6.43 29.47
CA CYS A 246 31.83 5.93 30.85
C CYS A 246 31.73 4.40 30.92
N GLN A 247 30.98 3.78 30.00
CA GLN A 247 30.85 2.32 29.97
C GLN A 247 32.10 1.62 29.45
N LEU A 248 32.83 2.25 28.52
CA LEU A 248 34.02 1.65 27.90
C LEU A 248 35.28 1.78 28.78
N VAL A 249 35.45 2.92 29.47
CA VAL A 249 36.71 3.26 30.17
C VAL A 249 36.69 2.85 31.65
N HIS A 250 35.53 2.61 32.26
CA HIS A 250 35.34 2.22 33.67
C HIS A 250 35.90 3.18 34.76
N GLU A 251 36.80 4.12 34.43
CA GLU A 251 37.42 5.10 35.33
C GLU A 251 37.17 6.57 34.92
N CYS A 252 35.90 6.99 34.80
CA CYS A 252 35.61 8.41 34.61
C CYS A 252 35.63 9.16 35.95
N ASN A 253 36.76 9.79 36.29
CA ASN A 253 36.78 10.84 37.31
C ASN A 253 35.90 12.01 36.85
N MET A 254 34.67 12.07 37.37
CA MET A 254 33.62 13.07 37.02
C MET A 254 34.00 14.52 37.37
N SER A 255 35.18 14.77 37.97
CA SER A 255 35.61 16.08 38.48
C SER A 255 36.45 16.92 37.51
N ASN A 256 37.08 16.34 36.48
CA ASN A 256 38.01 17.08 35.59
C ASN A 256 37.58 17.20 34.12
N SER A 257 36.50 16.55 33.67
CA SER A 257 36.09 16.48 32.25
C SER A 257 34.88 17.36 31.88
N THR A 258 34.46 18.27 32.76
CA THR A 258 33.25 19.11 32.59
C THR A 258 33.39 20.23 31.53
N ARG A 259 34.45 20.24 30.70
CA ARG A 259 34.77 21.35 29.79
C ARG A 259 35.12 20.98 28.33
N GLY A 260 34.92 19.74 27.91
CA GLY A 260 35.14 19.33 26.52
C GLY A 260 33.84 19.27 25.72
N GLY A 261 33.77 19.95 24.57
CA GLY A 261 32.66 19.84 23.62
C GLY A 261 32.61 18.48 22.89
N GLU A 262 31.56 18.23 22.11
CA GLU A 262 31.29 16.92 21.45
C GLU A 262 32.50 16.34 20.71
N ALA A 263 33.26 17.16 19.97
CA ALA A 263 34.43 16.74 19.22
C ALA A 263 35.55 16.15 20.10
N GLN A 264 35.71 16.65 21.34
CA GLN A 264 36.74 16.16 22.24
C GLN A 264 36.39 14.75 22.75
N ILE A 265 35.12 14.53 23.12
CA ILE A 265 34.63 13.23 23.58
C ILE A 265 34.74 12.19 22.45
N ILE A 266 34.41 12.60 21.22
CA ILE A 266 34.58 11.77 20.02
C ILE A 266 36.05 11.36 19.84
N ASN A 267 36.99 12.31 19.95
CA ASN A 267 38.40 12.00 19.82
C ASN A 267 38.89 11.05 20.92
N GLU A 268 38.46 11.24 22.18
CA GLU A 268 38.79 10.34 23.29
C GLU A 268 38.25 8.92 23.05
N LEU A 269 37.01 8.78 22.57
CA LEU A 269 36.44 7.49 22.18
C LEU A 269 37.26 6.82 21.06
N ARG A 270 37.60 7.57 20.01
CA ARG A 270 38.40 7.05 18.87
C ARG A 270 39.79 6.60 19.32
N GLU A 271 40.46 7.35 20.17
CA GLU A 271 41.76 7.00 20.74
C GLU A 271 41.67 5.70 21.55
N PHE A 272 40.66 5.58 22.43
CA PHE A 272 40.47 4.40 23.26
C PHE A 272 40.16 3.14 22.44
N LEU A 273 39.35 3.27 21.40
CA LEU A 273 38.95 2.15 20.54
C LEU A 273 40.05 1.71 19.57
N ARG A 274 41.11 2.52 19.35
CA ARG A 274 42.11 2.33 18.27
C ARG A 274 42.65 0.92 18.13
N ASN A 275 43.00 0.29 19.24
CA ASN A 275 43.62 -1.04 19.24
C ASN A 275 42.82 -2.06 20.07
N LYS A 276 41.49 -1.91 20.12
CA LYS A 276 40.61 -2.77 20.91
C LYS A 276 39.54 -3.41 20.06
N ARG A 277 39.30 -4.70 20.28
CA ARG A 277 38.14 -5.41 19.77
C ARG A 277 36.93 -5.05 20.63
N TYR A 278 36.00 -4.29 20.08
CA TYR A 278 34.86 -3.75 20.84
C TYR A 278 33.51 -4.33 20.42
N LEU A 279 32.59 -4.44 21.38
CA LEU A 279 31.18 -4.77 21.16
C LEU A 279 30.29 -3.63 21.64
N ILE A 280 29.67 -2.90 20.71
CA ILE A 280 28.82 -1.76 21.07
C ILE A 280 27.39 -2.01 20.60
N VAL A 281 26.43 -1.86 21.51
CA VAL A 281 25.00 -1.81 21.18
C VAL A 281 24.52 -0.37 21.18
N ILE A 282 23.94 0.06 20.07
CA ILE A 282 23.26 1.35 19.92
C ILE A 282 21.76 1.08 19.78
N ASP A 283 21.02 1.28 20.86
CA ASP A 283 19.62 0.93 20.98
C ASP A 283 18.69 2.12 20.62
N ASP A 284 17.65 1.83 19.83
CA ASP A 284 16.53 2.69 19.43
C ASP A 284 16.93 3.92 18.58
N ILE A 285 17.60 3.69 17.44
CA ILE A 285 17.97 4.74 16.48
C ILE A 285 16.72 5.25 15.71
N TRP A 286 16.48 6.56 15.76
CA TRP A 286 15.30 7.23 15.17
C TRP A 286 15.53 7.78 13.76
N SER A 287 16.77 8.11 13.38
CA SER A 287 17.07 8.63 12.05
C SER A 287 18.48 8.29 11.60
N TYR A 288 18.70 8.32 10.29
CA TYR A 288 20.03 8.14 9.71
C TYR A 288 21.00 9.24 10.14
N SER A 289 20.54 10.48 10.31
CA SER A 289 21.39 11.59 10.77
C SER A 289 22.00 11.31 12.16
N VAL A 290 21.22 10.72 13.06
CA VAL A 290 21.69 10.32 14.39
C VAL A 290 22.73 9.20 14.27
N TRP A 291 22.47 8.18 13.44
CA TRP A 291 23.44 7.12 13.19
C TRP A 291 24.76 7.67 12.61
N ASN A 292 24.68 8.53 11.58
CA ASN A 292 25.84 9.16 10.96
C ASN A 292 26.67 9.96 11.98
N THR A 293 26.01 10.61 12.93
CA THR A 293 26.70 11.31 14.02
C THR A 293 27.40 10.34 14.97
N VAL A 294 26.74 9.23 15.36
CA VAL A 294 27.35 8.17 16.19
C VAL A 294 28.57 7.56 15.50
N GLN A 295 28.54 7.39 14.18
CA GLN A 295 29.66 6.85 13.41
C GLN A 295 30.94 7.68 13.52
N TYR A 296 30.88 8.98 13.82
CA TYR A 296 32.08 9.79 14.05
C TYR A 296 32.92 9.29 15.23
N ALA A 297 32.30 8.71 16.26
CA ALA A 297 32.99 8.16 17.42
C ALA A 297 33.54 6.73 17.21
N LEU A 298 33.01 6.02 16.21
CA LEU A 298 33.34 4.63 15.92
C LEU A 298 34.49 4.57 14.91
N ILE A 299 35.31 3.52 14.99
CA ILE A 299 36.47 3.35 14.10
C ILE A 299 36.52 1.95 13.52
N GLU A 300 36.93 1.84 12.25
CA GLU A 300 37.37 0.56 11.70
C GLU A 300 38.85 0.38 12.08
N ASN A 301 39.12 -0.65 12.87
CA ASN A 301 40.43 -0.90 13.46
C ASN A 301 40.97 -2.31 13.16
N GLU A 302 40.34 -3.02 12.23
CA GLU A 302 40.69 -4.39 11.84
C GLU A 302 40.80 -5.38 13.02
N CYS A 303 40.19 -5.07 14.17
CA CYS A 303 40.23 -5.91 15.37
C CYS A 303 39.04 -6.89 15.48
N GLY A 304 38.23 -7.02 14.42
CA GLY A 304 37.03 -7.87 14.44
C GLY A 304 35.94 -7.37 15.39
N SER A 305 35.79 -6.04 15.48
CA SER A 305 34.79 -5.36 16.30
C SER A 305 33.37 -5.57 15.76
N ARG A 306 32.37 -5.49 16.64
CA ARG A 306 30.96 -5.77 16.30
C ARG A 306 30.05 -4.68 16.86
N ILE A 307 29.07 -4.29 16.05
CA ILE A 307 28.06 -3.30 16.46
C ILE A 307 26.67 -3.88 16.24
N ILE A 308 25.81 -3.75 17.25
CA ILE A 308 24.39 -4.07 17.13
C ILE A 308 23.63 -2.76 17.19
N THR A 309 22.83 -2.47 16.18
CA THR A 309 21.91 -1.33 16.21
C THR A 309 20.48 -1.84 16.32
N THR A 310 19.61 -1.15 17.07
CA THR A 310 18.18 -1.46 17.06
C THR A 310 17.38 -0.26 16.55
N THR A 311 16.35 -0.50 15.74
CA THR A 311 15.48 0.57 15.23
C THR A 311 14.08 0.06 14.91
N ARG A 312 13.12 0.97 14.82
CA ARG A 312 11.74 0.70 14.38
C ARG A 312 11.55 0.90 12.88
N ILE A 313 12.53 1.53 12.21
CA ILE A 313 12.41 2.04 10.84
C ILE A 313 13.30 1.20 9.94
N LEU A 314 12.71 0.54 8.93
CA LEU A 314 13.43 -0.35 8.02
C LEU A 314 14.52 0.37 7.23
N ASP A 315 14.26 1.59 6.80
CA ASP A 315 15.23 2.38 6.03
C ASP A 315 16.46 2.73 6.86
N VAL A 316 16.27 3.13 8.11
CA VAL A 316 17.38 3.40 9.04
C VAL A 316 18.22 2.14 9.24
N ALA A 317 17.60 0.97 9.37
CA ALA A 317 18.32 -0.30 9.50
C ALA A 317 19.16 -0.62 8.24
N LYS A 318 18.58 -0.47 7.05
CA LYS A 318 19.27 -0.72 5.77
C LYS A 318 20.42 0.27 5.51
N GLN A 319 20.25 1.52 5.95
CA GLN A 319 21.28 2.54 5.82
C GLN A 319 22.38 2.38 6.88
N ALA A 320 22.04 1.89 8.07
CA ALA A 320 23.01 1.66 9.14
C ALA A 320 23.86 0.40 8.90
N SER A 321 23.31 -0.61 8.22
CA SER A 321 23.97 -1.90 8.03
C SER A 321 23.56 -2.61 6.74
N ALA A 322 24.53 -3.26 6.10
CA ALA A 322 24.29 -4.23 5.03
C ALA A 322 23.60 -5.52 5.53
N SER A 323 23.74 -5.85 6.82
CA SER A 323 23.12 -7.01 7.47
C SER A 323 21.97 -6.57 8.37
N VAL A 324 20.73 -6.80 7.93
CA VAL A 324 19.50 -6.43 8.66
C VAL A 324 18.79 -7.67 9.17
N TYR A 325 18.53 -7.72 10.48
CA TYR A 325 17.76 -8.77 11.15
C TYR A 325 16.35 -8.26 11.45
N GLN A 326 15.35 -8.72 10.69
CA GLN A 326 13.95 -8.34 10.90
C GLN A 326 13.28 -9.23 11.96
N LEU A 327 13.04 -8.66 13.13
CA LEU A 327 12.44 -9.37 14.26
C LEU A 327 10.94 -9.62 14.01
N LYS A 328 10.55 -10.90 13.94
CA LYS A 328 9.17 -11.34 13.74
C LYS A 328 8.37 -11.37 15.06
N PRO A 329 7.04 -11.24 15.02
CA PRO A 329 6.17 -11.51 16.18
C PRO A 329 6.41 -12.91 16.77
N LEU A 330 6.02 -13.11 18.03
CA LEU A 330 6.03 -14.43 18.65
C LEU A 330 5.07 -15.38 17.93
N SER A 331 5.42 -16.67 17.91
CA SER A 331 4.46 -17.69 17.49
C SER A 331 3.28 -17.71 18.47
N LEU A 332 2.15 -18.27 18.04
CA LEU A 332 0.99 -18.43 18.93
C LEU A 332 1.34 -19.31 20.14
N ALA A 333 2.20 -20.31 19.97
CA ALA A 333 2.71 -21.16 21.03
C ALA A 333 3.59 -20.40 22.03
N ASP A 334 4.56 -19.62 21.55
CA ASP A 334 5.42 -18.81 22.42
C ASP A 334 4.63 -17.73 23.16
N SER A 335 3.66 -17.12 22.47
CA SER A 335 2.76 -16.12 23.05
C SER A 335 1.93 -16.72 24.16
N ARG A 336 1.42 -17.94 23.96
CA ARG A 336 0.66 -18.70 24.96
C ARG A 336 1.52 -19.03 26.18
N ASN A 337 2.74 -19.52 25.96
CA ASN A 337 3.69 -19.83 27.03
C ASN A 337 4.01 -18.58 27.86
N LEU A 338 4.31 -17.46 27.21
CA LEU A 338 4.56 -16.18 27.87
C LEU A 338 3.35 -15.70 28.68
N PHE A 339 2.15 -15.80 28.10
CA PHE A 339 0.90 -15.37 28.72
C PHE A 339 0.57 -16.19 29.98
N TYR A 340 0.61 -17.52 29.89
CA TYR A 340 0.31 -18.39 31.02
C TYR A 340 1.38 -18.34 32.10
N HIS A 341 2.66 -18.27 31.73
CA HIS A 341 3.74 -18.08 32.69
C HIS A 341 3.52 -16.79 33.50
N ARG A 342 3.11 -15.70 32.84
CA ARG A 342 2.84 -14.42 33.51
C ARG A 342 1.63 -14.46 34.45
N ILE A 343 0.61 -15.25 34.13
CA ILE A 343 -0.62 -15.33 34.91
C ILE A 343 -0.50 -16.33 36.07
N PHE A 344 0.05 -17.51 35.80
CA PHE A 344 0.03 -18.65 36.73
C PHE A 344 1.39 -18.94 37.38
N GLY A 345 2.49 -18.35 36.89
CA GLY A 345 3.83 -18.48 37.46
C GLY A 345 4.50 -19.85 37.24
N ILE A 346 3.92 -20.74 36.43
CA ILE A 346 4.43 -22.09 36.15
C ILE A 346 4.26 -22.37 34.64
N GLU A 347 5.30 -22.89 33.98
CA GLU A 347 5.25 -23.38 32.60
C GLU A 347 4.31 -24.62 32.54
N ASP A 348 3.47 -24.73 31.51
CA ASP A 348 2.52 -25.85 31.26
C ASP A 348 1.20 -25.95 32.07
N LYS A 349 0.75 -24.92 32.79
CA LYS A 349 -0.63 -24.90 33.32
C LYS A 349 -1.64 -24.40 32.28
N CYS A 350 -2.54 -25.29 31.85
CA CYS A 350 -3.73 -24.90 31.09
C CYS A 350 -4.77 -24.22 32.00
N PRO A 351 -5.40 -23.11 31.55
CA PRO A 351 -6.63 -22.63 32.15
C PRO A 351 -7.70 -23.74 32.14
N PRO A 352 -8.70 -23.69 33.04
CA PRO A 352 -9.93 -24.45 32.87
C PRO A 352 -10.47 -24.34 31.44
N ASN A 353 -11.05 -25.42 30.88
CA ASN A 353 -11.47 -25.50 29.46
C ASN A 353 -12.29 -24.29 28.96
N GLN A 354 -13.08 -23.67 29.84
CA GLN A 354 -13.90 -22.47 29.53
C GLN A 354 -13.06 -21.21 29.27
N LEU A 355 -11.87 -21.08 29.85
CA LEU A 355 -10.96 -19.94 29.68
C LEU A 355 -10.01 -20.12 28.49
N ALA A 356 -9.83 -21.35 27.98
CA ALA A 356 -8.93 -21.65 26.88
C ALA A 356 -9.34 -20.92 25.58
N GLU A 357 -10.62 -20.93 25.22
CA GLU A 357 -11.12 -20.25 24.03
C GLU A 357 -10.93 -18.72 24.11
N VAL A 358 -11.30 -18.12 25.24
CA VAL A 358 -11.15 -16.66 25.46
C VAL A 358 -9.68 -16.27 25.46
N SER A 359 -8.80 -17.08 26.07
CA SER A 359 -7.36 -16.84 26.07
C SER A 359 -6.76 -16.86 24.66
N GLU A 360 -7.20 -17.79 23.82
CA GLU A 360 -6.73 -17.91 22.44
C GLU A 360 -7.17 -16.70 21.61
N ASN A 361 -8.41 -16.23 21.81
CA ASN A 361 -8.92 -15.03 21.15
C ASN A 361 -8.18 -13.76 21.61
N ILE A 362 -7.84 -13.66 22.90
CA ILE A 362 -7.01 -12.57 23.43
C ILE A 362 -5.61 -12.61 22.80
N LEU A 363 -4.99 -13.79 22.71
CA LEU A 363 -3.65 -13.96 22.12
C LEU A 363 -3.63 -13.61 20.64
N LYS A 364 -4.66 -14.01 19.88
CA LYS A 364 -4.85 -13.59 18.49
C LYS A 364 -4.89 -12.06 18.38
N LYS A 365 -5.67 -11.38 19.23
CA LYS A 365 -5.70 -9.90 19.27
C LYS A 365 -4.38 -9.25 19.70
N CYS A 366 -3.55 -9.93 20.49
CA CYS A 366 -2.22 -9.45 20.83
C CYS A 366 -1.23 -9.54 19.65
N GLY A 367 -1.55 -10.31 18.61
CA GLY A 367 -0.78 -10.39 17.36
C GLY A 367 0.66 -10.86 17.55
N GLY A 368 0.94 -11.63 18.61
CA GLY A 368 2.30 -12.08 18.95
C GLY A 368 3.24 -10.96 19.41
N VAL A 369 2.73 -9.79 19.79
CA VAL A 369 3.55 -8.69 20.34
C VAL A 369 3.80 -8.95 21.85
N PRO A 370 5.04 -9.24 22.29
CA PRO A 370 5.35 -9.57 23.69
C PRO A 370 4.85 -8.54 24.69
N LEU A 371 5.04 -7.24 24.40
CA LEU A 371 4.57 -6.17 25.27
C LEU A 371 3.05 -6.21 25.48
N ALA A 372 2.28 -6.49 24.42
CA ALA A 372 0.82 -6.60 24.49
C ALA A 372 0.43 -7.83 25.33
N VAL A 373 1.04 -8.98 25.05
CA VAL A 373 0.81 -10.23 25.78
C VAL A 373 1.05 -10.05 27.28
N ILE A 374 2.21 -9.49 27.67
CA ILE A 374 2.57 -9.27 29.08
C ILE A 374 1.64 -8.27 29.75
N THR A 375 1.26 -7.20 29.04
CA THR A 375 0.37 -6.16 29.59
C THR A 375 -1.02 -6.72 29.87
N ILE A 376 -1.60 -7.44 28.92
CA ILE A 376 -2.93 -8.04 29.09
C ILE A 376 -2.89 -9.14 30.15
N ALA A 377 -1.86 -9.99 30.15
CA ALA A 377 -1.66 -10.97 31.21
C ALA A 377 -1.62 -10.32 32.59
N SER A 378 -0.85 -9.24 32.76
CA SER A 378 -0.72 -8.51 34.02
C SER A 378 -2.05 -7.86 34.45
N LEU A 379 -2.81 -7.32 33.50
CA LEU A 379 -4.16 -6.79 33.74
C LEU A 379 -5.10 -7.88 34.28
N LEU A 380 -5.04 -9.09 33.71
CA LEU A 380 -5.86 -10.22 34.14
C LEU A 380 -5.44 -10.77 35.52
N THR A 381 -4.14 -10.81 35.81
CA THR A 381 -3.62 -11.24 37.12
C THR A 381 -4.13 -10.36 38.26
N SER A 382 -4.32 -9.05 38.02
CA SER A 382 -4.78 -8.11 39.05
C SER A 382 -6.17 -8.43 39.64
N LYS A 383 -7.03 -9.15 38.91
CA LYS A 383 -8.40 -9.51 39.34
C LYS A 383 -8.66 -11.02 39.46
N MET A 384 -7.63 -11.86 39.34
CA MET A 384 -7.70 -13.33 39.42
C MET A 384 -8.29 -13.91 40.72
N ARG A 385 -8.40 -13.12 41.80
CA ARG A 385 -8.84 -13.56 43.14
C ARG A 385 -10.30 -13.21 43.49
N LYS A 386 -11.13 -12.85 42.51
CA LYS A 386 -12.53 -12.43 42.71
C LYS A 386 -13.51 -13.41 42.07
N GLU A 387 -14.73 -13.48 42.60
CA GLU A 387 -15.85 -14.18 41.94
C GLU A 387 -16.09 -13.60 40.54
N ASN A 388 -16.37 -14.47 39.54
CA ASN A 388 -16.62 -14.14 38.11
C ASN A 388 -15.41 -13.89 37.18
N THR A 389 -14.28 -14.59 37.38
CA THR A 389 -13.08 -14.48 36.52
C THR A 389 -13.36 -14.66 35.01
N GLU A 390 -14.20 -15.62 34.63
CA GLU A 390 -14.54 -15.89 33.22
C GLU A 390 -15.22 -14.70 32.53
N LYS A 391 -16.24 -14.14 33.19
CA LYS A 391 -16.96 -12.97 32.69
C LYS A 391 -16.02 -11.78 32.51
N TYR A 392 -15.10 -11.57 33.44
CA TYR A 392 -14.11 -10.49 33.36
C TYR A 392 -13.13 -10.68 32.19
N TRP A 393 -12.65 -11.90 31.93
CA TRP A 393 -11.79 -12.19 30.78
C TRP A 393 -12.50 -11.90 29.45
N TYR A 394 -13.78 -12.27 29.36
CA TYR A 394 -14.59 -11.95 28.20
C TYR A 394 -14.83 -10.45 28.05
N GLU A 395 -15.07 -9.72 29.14
CA GLU A 395 -15.20 -8.25 29.13
C GLU A 395 -13.90 -7.57 28.68
N VAL A 396 -12.73 -8.04 29.14
CA VAL A 396 -11.42 -7.59 28.68
C VAL A 396 -11.28 -7.83 27.18
N TYR A 397 -11.55 -9.04 26.70
CA TYR A 397 -11.51 -9.37 25.27
C TYR A 397 -12.41 -8.44 24.43
N GLN A 398 -13.65 -8.19 24.87
CA GLN A 398 -14.60 -7.30 24.17
C GLN A 398 -14.16 -5.82 24.19
N SER A 399 -13.38 -5.39 25.18
CA SER A 399 -12.95 -3.99 25.35
C SER A 399 -11.55 -3.69 24.83
N MET A 400 -10.80 -4.69 24.35
CA MET A 400 -9.43 -4.50 23.82
C MET A 400 -9.33 -3.42 22.74
N GLY A 401 -10.31 -3.31 21.83
CA GLY A 401 -10.29 -2.29 20.77
C GLY A 401 -11.13 -1.03 21.05
N SER A 402 -12.11 -1.05 21.96
CA SER A 402 -12.85 0.16 22.38
C SER A 402 -12.14 0.95 23.50
N GLY A 403 -11.13 0.31 24.10
CA GLY A 403 -10.29 0.86 25.13
C GLY A 403 -10.54 0.18 26.49
N LEU A 404 -9.58 -0.63 26.93
CA LEU A 404 -9.54 -1.21 28.27
C LEU A 404 -9.52 -0.13 29.36
N GLU A 405 -10.02 -0.47 30.57
CA GLU A 405 -9.98 0.33 31.81
C GLU A 405 -8.66 1.10 31.99
N GLU A 406 -8.70 2.18 32.78
CA GLU A 406 -7.58 3.10 33.09
C GLU A 406 -6.37 2.49 33.84
N SER A 407 -6.05 1.21 33.62
CA SER A 407 -4.86 0.59 34.20
C SER A 407 -3.58 1.30 33.74
N ILE A 408 -2.66 1.47 34.68
CA ILE A 408 -1.37 2.11 34.43
C ILE A 408 -0.56 1.35 33.38
N ASP A 409 -0.64 0.01 33.36
CA ASP A 409 0.08 -0.85 32.41
C ASP A 409 -0.44 -0.67 30.98
N VAL A 410 -1.76 -0.60 30.77
CA VAL A 410 -2.35 -0.34 29.45
C VAL A 410 -2.02 1.08 28.98
N LYS A 411 -2.04 2.07 29.88
CA LYS A 411 -1.63 3.46 29.56
C LYS A 411 -0.15 3.50 29.14
N ASN A 412 0.73 2.81 29.86
CA ASN A 412 2.17 2.75 29.55
C ASN A 412 2.43 2.01 28.22
N MET A 413 1.76 0.88 27.98
CA MET A 413 1.83 0.16 26.71
C MET A 413 1.42 1.07 25.55
N ARG A 414 0.28 1.76 25.66
CA ARG A 414 -0.16 2.71 24.61
C ARG A 414 0.89 3.79 24.38
N ARG A 415 1.49 4.37 25.41
CA ARG A 415 2.57 5.37 25.25
C ARG A 415 3.77 4.79 24.47
N ILE A 416 4.18 3.55 24.74
CA ILE A 416 5.30 2.91 24.04
C ILE A 416 4.96 2.60 22.57
N LEU A 417 3.74 2.10 22.30
CA LEU A 417 3.30 1.75 20.95
C LEU A 417 3.01 3.00 20.09
N CYS A 418 2.48 4.07 20.70
CA CYS A 418 2.14 5.30 20.00
C CYS A 418 3.35 6.13 19.56
N LEU A 419 4.56 5.86 20.04
CA LEU A 419 5.77 6.60 19.63
C LEU A 419 5.97 6.57 18.10
N SER A 420 5.79 5.40 17.49
CA SER A 420 5.90 5.26 16.02
C SER A 420 4.81 6.04 15.30
N TYR A 421 3.64 6.25 15.94
CA TYR A 421 2.57 7.09 15.39
C TYR A 421 2.89 8.58 15.50
N TYR A 422 3.46 9.05 16.62
CA TYR A 422 3.80 10.47 16.79
C TYR A 422 4.91 10.94 15.84
N ASP A 423 5.84 10.05 15.48
CA ASP A 423 6.88 10.29 14.47
C ASP A 423 6.35 10.37 13.02
N LEU A 424 5.09 9.98 12.77
CA LEU A 424 4.51 10.08 11.43
C LEU A 424 4.25 11.54 11.03
N PRO A 425 4.52 11.90 9.76
CA PRO A 425 3.99 13.13 9.17
C PRO A 425 2.45 13.22 9.27
N PRO A 426 1.87 14.43 9.34
CA PRO A 426 0.42 14.61 9.50
C PRO A 426 -0.46 13.90 8.45
N HIS A 427 -0.01 13.85 7.19
CA HIS A 427 -0.76 13.18 6.12
C HIS A 427 -0.81 11.65 6.34
N LEU A 428 0.30 11.01 6.71
CA LEU A 428 0.34 9.57 7.02
C LEU A 428 -0.45 9.22 8.30
N LYS A 429 -0.45 10.10 9.31
CA LYS A 429 -1.32 9.95 10.50
C LYS A 429 -2.79 9.87 10.08
N THR A 430 -3.21 10.69 9.13
CA THR A 430 -4.59 10.73 8.62
C THR A 430 -4.94 9.46 7.86
N CYS A 431 -4.08 9.04 6.94
CA CYS A 431 -4.22 7.79 6.18
C CYS A 431 -4.29 6.57 7.11
N LEU A 432 -3.40 6.47 8.10
CA LEU A 432 -3.38 5.36 9.06
C LEU A 432 -4.63 5.33 9.94
N LEU A 433 -5.12 6.49 10.40
CA LEU A 433 -6.39 6.55 11.15
C LEU A 433 -7.60 6.16 10.28
N TYR A 434 -7.56 6.40 8.97
CA TYR A 434 -8.64 5.95 8.09
C TYR A 434 -8.76 4.43 8.06
N LEU A 435 -7.65 3.70 8.23
CA LEU A 435 -7.65 2.24 8.25
C LEU A 435 -8.42 1.66 9.45
N THR A 436 -8.69 2.44 10.50
CA THR A 436 -9.50 1.97 11.64
C THR A 436 -10.99 1.83 11.30
N LEU A 437 -11.42 2.20 10.08
CA LEU A 437 -12.78 1.94 9.58
C LEU A 437 -12.98 0.50 9.12
N TYR A 438 -11.90 -0.23 8.85
CA TYR A 438 -11.94 -1.63 8.47
C TYR A 438 -12.12 -2.50 9.71
N SER A 439 -12.77 -3.66 9.54
CA SER A 439 -12.96 -4.63 10.60
C SER A 439 -11.61 -5.12 11.12
N GLU A 440 -11.55 -5.58 12.37
CA GLU A 440 -10.37 -6.29 12.86
C GLU A 440 -10.08 -7.51 11.95
N ASP A 441 -8.80 -7.74 11.66
CA ASP A 441 -8.27 -8.84 10.84
C ASP A 441 -8.77 -8.90 9.37
N TYR A 442 -9.42 -7.85 8.88
CA TYR A 442 -9.86 -7.76 7.48
C TYR A 442 -8.69 -7.46 6.53
N GLY A 443 -8.56 -8.26 5.47
CA GLY A 443 -7.60 -8.01 4.39
C GLY A 443 -7.94 -6.75 3.60
N ILE A 444 -7.06 -5.76 3.64
CA ILE A 444 -7.27 -4.48 2.97
C ILE A 444 -6.61 -4.50 1.59
N MET A 445 -7.41 -4.31 0.53
CA MET A 445 -6.89 -4.16 -0.83
C MET A 445 -6.20 -2.80 -0.97
N ARG A 446 -4.95 -2.82 -1.47
CA ARG A 446 -4.13 -1.61 -1.65
C ARG A 446 -4.86 -0.54 -2.47
N ASP A 447 -5.29 -0.92 -3.68
CA ASP A 447 -5.85 0.00 -4.67
C ASP A 447 -7.13 0.66 -4.15
N ASP A 448 -7.96 -0.11 -3.43
CA ASP A 448 -9.20 0.38 -2.81
C ASP A 448 -8.93 1.48 -1.76
N VAL A 449 -7.97 1.24 -0.87
CA VAL A 449 -7.61 2.22 0.16
C VAL A 449 -7.02 3.49 -0.42
N ILE A 450 -6.16 3.36 -1.42
CA ILE A 450 -5.57 4.52 -2.10
C ILE A 450 -6.69 5.36 -2.71
N CYS A 451 -7.63 4.75 -3.43
CA CYS A 451 -8.76 5.45 -4.02
C CYS A 451 -9.66 6.12 -2.97
N LYS A 452 -9.86 5.49 -1.80
CA LYS A 452 -10.59 6.09 -0.67
C LYS A 452 -9.84 7.28 -0.07
N TRP A 453 -8.52 7.20 0.09
CA TRP A 453 -7.69 8.32 0.55
C TRP A 453 -7.69 9.49 -0.44
N VAL A 454 -7.67 9.19 -1.74
CA VAL A 454 -7.83 10.20 -2.81
C VAL A 454 -9.21 10.85 -2.75
N GLY A 455 -10.27 10.05 -2.61
CA GLY A 455 -11.65 10.56 -2.50
C GLY A 455 -11.90 11.41 -1.26
N GLU A 456 -11.28 11.08 -0.12
CA GLU A 456 -11.30 11.93 1.08
C GLU A 456 -10.43 13.19 0.94
N GLY A 457 -9.49 13.21 -0.02
CA GLY A 457 -8.55 14.31 -0.25
C GLY A 457 -7.31 14.27 0.66
N PHE A 458 -6.90 13.10 1.15
CA PHE A 458 -5.68 12.97 1.97
C PHE A 458 -4.39 12.98 1.14
N VAL A 459 -4.50 12.61 -0.14
CA VAL A 459 -3.36 12.53 -1.05
C VAL A 459 -3.23 13.82 -1.84
N ARG A 460 -2.02 14.39 -1.86
CA ARG A 460 -1.72 15.62 -2.58
C ARG A 460 -1.05 15.34 -3.91
N LYS A 461 -1.53 16.00 -4.97
CA LYS A 461 -0.90 15.90 -6.29
C LYS A 461 0.50 16.51 -6.23
N GLN A 462 1.51 15.71 -6.54
CA GLN A 462 2.90 16.15 -6.67
C GLN A 462 3.23 16.40 -8.14
N HIS A 463 4.19 17.29 -8.42
CA HIS A 463 4.60 17.57 -9.79
C HIS A 463 5.14 16.29 -10.45
N GLY A 464 4.62 15.95 -11.64
CA GLY A 464 5.03 14.77 -12.40
C GLY A 464 4.48 13.42 -11.89
N LYS A 465 3.64 13.40 -10.85
CA LYS A 465 3.01 12.18 -10.30
C LYS A 465 1.49 12.29 -10.24
N THR A 466 0.84 11.16 -10.42
CA THR A 466 -0.60 10.98 -10.21
C THR A 466 -0.94 10.91 -8.72
N LEU A 467 -2.22 11.12 -8.40
CA LEU A 467 -2.70 10.95 -7.03
C LEU A 467 -2.55 9.50 -6.54
N TYR A 468 -2.70 8.53 -7.43
CA TYR A 468 -2.51 7.12 -7.08
C TYR A 468 -1.05 6.78 -6.77
N GLU A 469 -0.09 7.22 -7.59
CA GLU A 469 1.34 7.00 -7.33
C GLU A 469 1.77 7.61 -5.98
N VAL A 470 1.30 8.82 -5.65
CA VAL A 470 1.56 9.42 -4.33
C VAL A 470 0.90 8.61 -3.22
N GLY A 471 -0.29 8.04 -3.45
CA GLY A 471 -0.95 7.14 -2.51
C GLY A 471 -0.20 5.83 -2.28
N GLU A 472 0.42 5.27 -3.32
CA GLU A 472 1.30 4.11 -3.20
C GLU A 472 2.54 4.43 -2.35
N GLU A 473 3.16 5.59 -2.57
CA GLU A 473 4.28 6.05 -1.74
C GLU A 473 3.88 6.15 -0.25
N TYR A 474 2.66 6.61 0.04
CA TYR A 474 2.15 6.67 1.42
C TYR A 474 1.97 5.27 2.05
N ILE A 475 1.50 4.28 1.28
CA ILE A 475 1.43 2.88 1.73
C ILE A 475 2.84 2.35 2.02
N GLU A 476 3.78 2.59 1.10
CA GLU A 476 5.16 2.14 1.24
C GLU A 476 5.84 2.78 2.45
N ASP A 477 5.63 4.08 2.70
CA ASP A 477 6.13 4.77 3.90
C ASP A 477 5.58 4.14 5.20
N LEU A 478 4.28 3.82 5.23
CA LEU A 478 3.67 3.16 6.38
C LEU A 478 4.21 1.74 6.59
N ILE A 479 4.49 0.99 5.52
CA ILE A 479 5.15 -0.32 5.58
C ILE A 479 6.60 -0.17 6.08
N ARG A 480 7.37 0.78 5.55
CA ARG A 480 8.76 1.04 5.93
C ARG A 480 8.91 1.48 7.38
N LYS A 481 7.91 2.18 7.93
CA LYS A 481 7.79 2.51 9.35
C LYS A 481 7.17 1.41 10.21
N ASN A 482 6.90 0.23 9.64
CA ASN A 482 6.29 -0.94 10.29
C ASN A 482 4.92 -0.64 10.94
N MET A 483 4.15 0.30 10.38
CA MET A 483 2.81 0.66 10.86
C MET A 483 1.71 -0.22 10.25
N ILE A 484 1.95 -0.78 9.06
CA ILE A 484 1.09 -1.74 8.37
C ILE A 484 1.96 -2.86 7.78
N GLN A 485 1.39 -4.06 7.60
CA GLN A 485 2.10 -5.22 7.07
C GLN A 485 1.39 -5.77 5.82
N PRO A 486 2.12 -6.16 4.76
CA PRO A 486 1.55 -6.90 3.64
C PRO A 486 1.07 -8.28 4.10
N MET A 487 -0.18 -8.64 3.80
CA MET A 487 -0.72 -9.97 4.12
C MET A 487 -0.85 -10.85 2.88
N LEU A 488 -0.65 -12.15 3.06
CA LEU A 488 -1.19 -13.21 2.19
C LEU A 488 -2.45 -13.74 2.87
N TYR A 489 -3.56 -13.79 2.12
CA TYR A 489 -4.95 -13.93 2.57
C TYR A 489 -5.21 -14.90 3.73
N ASN A 490 -6.02 -14.47 4.69
CA ASN A 490 -7.02 -15.30 5.38
C ASN A 490 -8.12 -14.39 5.95
N HIS A 491 -9.36 -14.83 5.81
CA HIS A 491 -10.56 -14.15 6.30
C HIS A 491 -10.84 -14.58 7.74
N ASP A 492 -11.15 -13.64 8.63
CA ASP A 492 -12.21 -13.76 9.65
C ASP A 492 -12.47 -12.38 10.31
N ASN A 493 -13.75 -12.03 10.51
CA ASN A 493 -14.25 -10.72 10.97
C ASN A 493 -14.68 -10.74 12.45
N LYS A 494 -14.50 -9.63 13.21
CA LYS A 494 -15.42 -9.06 14.25
C LYS A 494 -14.93 -7.72 14.89
N PRO A 495 -15.72 -6.99 15.73
CA PRO A 495 -16.02 -5.55 15.56
C PRO A 495 -15.44 -4.61 16.65
N ILE A 496 -15.65 -3.28 16.53
CA ILE A 496 -15.81 -2.32 17.68
C ILE A 496 -16.39 -0.93 17.27
N SER A 497 -16.97 -0.23 18.27
CA SER A 497 -17.72 1.04 18.30
C SER A 497 -16.94 2.35 18.19
N VAL A 498 -17.63 3.45 17.86
CA VAL A 498 -17.08 4.83 17.81
C VAL A 498 -18.05 5.88 18.43
N PRO A 499 -17.57 7.01 19.03
CA PRO A 499 -18.38 8.07 19.66
C PRO A 499 -18.74 9.26 18.71
N SER A 500 -19.41 10.29 19.26
CA SER A 500 -20.21 11.34 18.58
C SER A 500 -19.49 12.49 17.86
N LYS A 501 -20.19 13.06 16.85
CA LYS A 501 -19.79 13.88 15.68
C LYS A 501 -18.87 13.11 14.72
N ILE A 502 -19.50 12.48 13.73
CA ILE A 502 -18.88 11.45 12.91
C ILE A 502 -18.74 11.94 11.47
N ARG A 503 -17.50 12.10 11.01
CA ARG A 503 -17.18 12.37 9.61
C ARG A 503 -16.95 11.10 8.79
N ARG A 504 -16.70 9.98 9.47
CA ARG A 504 -16.44 8.67 8.84
C ARG A 504 -17.12 7.59 9.65
N LEU A 505 -17.97 6.81 8.99
CA LEU A 505 -18.79 5.78 9.62
C LEU A 505 -18.61 4.47 8.86
N SER A 506 -18.37 3.40 9.60
CA SER A 506 -18.37 2.05 9.08
C SER A 506 -19.51 1.29 9.77
N LEU A 507 -20.52 0.89 9.01
CA LEU A 507 -21.64 0.08 9.49
C LEU A 507 -21.31 -1.38 9.23
N GLN A 508 -20.89 -2.08 10.28
CA GLN A 508 -20.51 -3.49 10.21
C GLN A 508 -21.22 -4.27 11.32
N ASN A 509 -21.99 -5.29 10.94
CA ASN A 509 -22.49 -6.37 11.81
C ASN A 509 -22.98 -5.93 13.22
N ILE A 510 -23.85 -4.91 13.26
CA ILE A 510 -24.30 -4.27 14.52
C ILE A 510 -25.43 -5.08 15.17
N LYS A 511 -25.23 -5.54 16.42
CA LYS A 511 -26.29 -6.17 17.24
C LYS A 511 -27.43 -5.19 17.52
N ALA A 512 -28.64 -5.68 17.81
CA ALA A 512 -29.88 -4.92 18.01
C ALA A 512 -29.78 -3.63 18.90
N LYS A 513 -28.82 -3.56 19.82
CA LYS A 513 -28.57 -2.38 20.68
C LYS A 513 -27.99 -1.17 19.93
N GLY A 514 -27.23 -1.38 18.85
CA GLY A 514 -26.65 -0.30 18.04
C GLY A 514 -27.62 0.29 17.00
N ARG A 515 -28.72 -0.41 16.68
CA ARG A 515 -29.78 0.09 15.79
C ARG A 515 -30.43 1.38 16.30
N ARG A 516 -30.76 1.42 17.60
CA ARG A 516 -31.29 2.62 18.27
C ARG A 516 -30.29 3.78 18.34
N GLN A 517 -28.98 3.51 18.27
CA GLN A 517 -27.96 4.55 18.34
C GLN A 517 -27.77 5.26 16.99
N VAL A 518 -27.74 4.52 15.87
CA VAL A 518 -27.61 5.12 14.52
C VAL A 518 -28.78 6.06 14.23
N GLU A 519 -30.00 5.72 14.65
CA GLU A 519 -31.21 6.54 14.49
C GLU A 519 -31.14 7.88 15.25
N THR A 520 -30.31 7.98 16.30
CA THR A 520 -30.14 9.20 17.11
C THR A 520 -28.94 10.07 16.69
N MET A 521 -28.13 9.64 15.73
CA MET A 521 -26.92 10.35 15.31
C MET A 521 -27.21 11.46 14.30
N ASN A 522 -26.59 12.63 14.48
CA ASN A 522 -26.53 13.65 13.43
C ASN A 522 -25.44 13.27 12.41
N LEU A 523 -25.85 12.96 11.18
CA LEU A 523 -24.99 12.48 10.09
C LEU A 523 -24.81 13.51 8.97
N SER A 524 -25.26 14.76 9.18
CA SER A 524 -25.19 15.83 8.17
C SER A 524 -23.77 16.21 7.74
N HIS A 525 -22.76 15.84 8.54
CA HIS A 525 -21.33 16.10 8.30
C HIS A 525 -20.56 14.83 7.87
N LEU A 526 -21.26 13.73 7.55
CA LEU A 526 -20.63 12.47 7.20
C LEU A 526 -20.01 12.56 5.79
N ARG A 527 -18.71 12.26 5.69
CA ARG A 527 -17.92 12.31 4.45
C ARG A 527 -17.56 10.92 3.91
N SER A 528 -17.38 9.93 4.78
CA SER A 528 -17.17 8.53 4.38
C SER A 528 -18.16 7.61 5.06
N LEU A 529 -18.80 6.76 4.26
CA LEU A 529 -19.70 5.71 4.72
C LEU A 529 -19.35 4.39 4.05
N ILE A 530 -18.99 3.40 4.86
CA ILE A 530 -18.77 2.01 4.42
C ILE A 530 -19.87 1.16 5.06
N VAL A 531 -20.61 0.39 4.26
CA VAL A 531 -21.71 -0.45 4.74
C VAL A 531 -21.46 -1.88 4.34
N SER A 532 -21.42 -2.78 5.32
CA SER A 532 -21.34 -4.22 5.04
C SER A 532 -22.71 -4.76 4.61
N PRO A 533 -22.76 -5.84 3.81
CA PRO A 533 -24.02 -6.44 3.36
C PRO A 533 -25.01 -6.76 4.49
N GLU A 534 -24.49 -7.20 5.64
CA GLU A 534 -25.28 -7.55 6.82
C GLU A 534 -25.86 -6.32 7.53
N ALA A 535 -25.24 -5.15 7.35
CA ALA A 535 -25.62 -3.91 8.03
C ALA A 535 -26.50 -2.99 7.17
N PHE A 536 -26.80 -3.34 5.92
CA PHE A 536 -27.57 -2.49 5.00
C PHE A 536 -28.93 -2.07 5.56
N ALA A 537 -29.62 -2.97 6.29
CA ALA A 537 -30.92 -2.68 6.91
C ALA A 537 -30.88 -1.55 7.97
N LEU A 538 -29.69 -1.10 8.36
CA LEU A 538 -29.46 -0.01 9.31
C LEU A 538 -29.14 1.32 8.61
N LEU A 539 -28.98 1.32 7.29
CA LEU A 539 -28.63 2.51 6.50
C LEU A 539 -29.76 3.54 6.59
N PRO A 540 -29.52 4.75 7.15
CA PRO A 540 -30.47 5.84 7.08
C PRO A 540 -30.69 6.31 5.64
N ALA A 541 -31.76 7.08 5.42
CA ALA A 541 -32.04 7.68 4.12
C ALA A 541 -30.82 8.47 3.60
N LEU A 542 -30.44 8.24 2.35
CA LEU A 542 -29.24 8.84 1.75
C LEU A 542 -29.27 10.38 1.73
N SER A 543 -30.45 10.99 1.78
CA SER A 543 -30.64 12.43 1.93
C SER A 543 -30.03 13.01 3.21
N ASN A 544 -29.73 12.17 4.20
CA ASN A 544 -29.12 12.59 5.47
C ASN A 544 -27.61 12.83 5.35
N PHE A 545 -26.99 12.57 4.19
CA PHE A 545 -25.55 12.66 3.96
C PHE A 545 -25.17 13.70 2.89
N PRO A 546 -25.49 14.99 3.07
CA PRO A 546 -25.38 15.99 2.01
C PRO A 546 -23.94 16.29 1.55
N VAL A 547 -22.93 15.98 2.38
CA VAL A 547 -21.51 16.27 2.12
C VAL A 547 -20.65 15.01 1.94
N ILE A 548 -21.29 13.87 1.66
CA ILE A 548 -20.60 12.58 1.51
C ILE A 548 -19.69 12.57 0.28
N ARG A 549 -18.46 12.09 0.47
CA ARG A 549 -17.40 11.99 -0.54
C ARG A 549 -17.07 10.54 -0.89
N VAL A 550 -17.12 9.65 0.09
CA VAL A 550 -16.86 8.22 -0.07
C VAL A 550 -18.10 7.43 0.34
N LEU A 551 -18.66 6.69 -0.61
CA LEU A 551 -19.77 5.77 -0.36
C LEU A 551 -19.42 4.37 -0.87
N ASP A 552 -19.31 3.42 0.04
CA ASP A 552 -19.03 2.03 -0.27
C ASP A 552 -20.19 1.14 0.21
N LEU A 553 -20.92 0.58 -0.75
CA LEU A 553 -22.04 -0.33 -0.57
C LEU A 553 -21.74 -1.70 -1.20
N CYS A 554 -20.46 -2.04 -1.36
CA CYS A 554 -20.02 -3.29 -1.98
C CYS A 554 -20.73 -4.51 -1.36
N GLY A 555 -21.29 -5.38 -2.20
CA GLY A 555 -21.96 -6.62 -1.79
C GLY A 555 -23.33 -6.43 -1.14
N CYS A 556 -23.83 -5.21 -0.99
CA CYS A 556 -25.18 -4.96 -0.47
C CYS A 556 -26.22 -5.29 -1.54
N SER A 557 -26.67 -6.54 -1.60
CA SER A 557 -27.63 -7.03 -2.61
C SER A 557 -29.00 -6.34 -2.55
N GLN A 558 -29.33 -5.71 -1.42
CA GLN A 558 -30.56 -4.93 -1.27
C GLN A 558 -30.53 -3.57 -1.99
N VAL A 559 -29.36 -3.12 -2.47
CA VAL A 559 -29.25 -1.89 -3.27
C VAL A 559 -29.89 -2.14 -4.65
N ASP A 560 -30.91 -1.32 -4.95
CA ASP A 560 -31.66 -1.34 -6.20
C ASP A 560 -31.53 -0.01 -6.99
N ASN A 561 -32.18 0.07 -8.16
CA ASN A 561 -32.12 1.25 -9.02
C ASN A 561 -32.74 2.51 -8.38
N ASN A 562 -33.63 2.38 -7.40
CA ASN A 562 -34.20 3.54 -6.69
C ASN A 562 -33.16 4.18 -5.77
N HIS A 563 -32.33 3.37 -5.11
CA HIS A 563 -31.19 3.88 -4.35
C HIS A 563 -30.23 4.66 -5.27
N CYS A 564 -29.96 4.18 -6.49
CA CYS A 564 -29.12 4.89 -7.45
C CYS A 564 -29.62 6.31 -7.78
N LYS A 565 -30.93 6.53 -7.88
CA LYS A 565 -31.51 7.86 -8.10
C LYS A 565 -31.17 8.83 -6.97
N HIS A 566 -31.18 8.34 -5.72
CA HIS A 566 -30.81 9.15 -4.57
C HIS A 566 -29.29 9.38 -4.50
N ILE A 567 -28.48 8.37 -4.83
CA ILE A 567 -27.01 8.48 -4.88
C ILE A 567 -26.58 9.57 -5.88
N CYS A 568 -27.26 9.69 -7.02
CA CYS A 568 -26.95 10.70 -8.03
C CYS A 568 -27.25 12.15 -7.60
N ASN A 569 -27.82 12.37 -6.40
CA ASN A 569 -28.00 13.69 -5.79
C ASN A 569 -26.92 14.02 -4.73
N LEU A 570 -25.95 13.13 -4.51
CA LEU A 570 -24.85 13.32 -3.57
C LEU A 570 -23.67 13.99 -4.27
N PHE A 571 -23.81 15.27 -4.60
CA PHE A 571 -22.90 16.00 -5.51
C PHE A 571 -21.44 16.10 -5.05
N HIS A 572 -21.17 15.84 -3.77
CA HIS A 572 -19.82 15.83 -3.19
C HIS A 572 -19.09 14.48 -3.35
N LEU A 573 -19.76 13.46 -3.92
CA LEU A 573 -19.17 12.14 -4.10
C LEU A 573 -17.92 12.20 -4.99
N ARG A 574 -16.86 11.60 -4.49
CA ARG A 574 -15.58 11.39 -5.18
C ARG A 574 -15.25 9.91 -5.35
N TYR A 575 -15.73 9.06 -4.44
CA TYR A 575 -15.60 7.62 -4.50
C TYR A 575 -16.98 6.97 -4.34
N LEU A 576 -17.34 6.10 -5.28
CA LEU A 576 -18.57 5.31 -5.23
C LEU A 576 -18.26 3.85 -5.58
N ASN A 577 -18.56 2.94 -4.65
CA ASN A 577 -18.48 1.50 -4.89
C ASN A 577 -19.86 0.86 -4.71
N LEU A 578 -20.40 0.37 -5.82
CA LEU A 578 -21.66 -0.39 -5.93
C LEU A 578 -21.40 -1.79 -6.49
N SER A 579 -20.16 -2.27 -6.44
CA SER A 579 -19.85 -3.60 -6.94
C SER A 579 -20.59 -4.69 -6.17
N CYS A 580 -20.89 -5.80 -6.84
CA CYS A 580 -21.66 -6.91 -6.27
C CYS A 580 -23.05 -6.52 -5.72
N THR A 581 -23.66 -5.44 -6.22
CA THR A 581 -25.05 -5.06 -5.92
C THR A 581 -26.03 -5.58 -6.99
N SER A 582 -27.33 -5.50 -6.74
CA SER A 582 -28.36 -6.00 -7.67
C SER A 582 -28.86 -4.97 -8.69
N ILE A 583 -28.18 -3.83 -8.82
CA ILE A 583 -28.55 -2.76 -9.75
C ILE A 583 -28.44 -3.22 -11.21
N THR A 584 -29.39 -2.75 -12.04
CA THR A 584 -29.49 -3.12 -13.46
C THR A 584 -29.32 -1.93 -14.39
N GLU A 585 -29.42 -0.70 -13.89
CA GLU A 585 -29.25 0.52 -14.67
C GLU A 585 -28.64 1.66 -13.82
N ILE A 586 -28.00 2.62 -14.50
CA ILE A 586 -27.54 3.87 -13.90
C ILE A 586 -28.39 5.01 -14.49
N PRO A 587 -29.01 5.86 -13.67
CA PRO A 587 -29.89 6.91 -14.16
C PRO A 587 -29.09 8.08 -14.78
N ASN A 588 -29.74 8.87 -15.64
CA ASN A 588 -29.08 9.99 -16.35
C ASN A 588 -28.51 11.05 -15.39
N GLU A 589 -29.04 11.12 -14.18
CA GLU A 589 -28.60 11.99 -13.10
C GLU A 589 -27.16 11.69 -12.64
N ILE A 590 -26.55 10.55 -13.01
CA ILE A 590 -25.14 10.26 -12.72
C ILE A 590 -24.21 11.37 -13.20
N GLY A 591 -24.55 12.04 -14.31
CA GLY A 591 -23.79 13.18 -14.84
C GLY A 591 -23.74 14.39 -13.89
N ASN A 592 -24.52 14.38 -12.81
CA ASN A 592 -24.46 15.39 -11.76
C ASN A 592 -23.26 15.22 -10.82
N LEU A 593 -22.68 14.01 -10.72
CA LEU A 593 -21.57 13.72 -9.82
C LEU A 593 -20.24 14.19 -10.42
N GLN A 594 -20.11 15.48 -10.69
CA GLN A 594 -18.98 16.06 -11.43
C GLN A 594 -17.63 15.94 -10.70
N LEU A 595 -17.66 15.72 -9.38
CA LEU A 595 -16.48 15.50 -8.53
C LEU A 595 -16.07 14.02 -8.43
N LEU A 596 -16.80 13.11 -9.07
CA LEU A 596 -16.54 11.68 -8.98
C LEU A 596 -15.21 11.32 -9.63
N GLN A 597 -14.30 10.72 -8.84
CA GLN A 597 -12.95 10.32 -9.25
C GLN A 597 -12.82 8.80 -9.37
N PHE A 598 -13.54 8.04 -8.54
CA PHE A 598 -13.55 6.59 -8.53
C PHE A 598 -14.98 6.05 -8.61
N LEU A 599 -15.21 5.14 -9.54
CA LEU A 599 -16.48 4.42 -9.68
C LEU A 599 -16.25 2.93 -9.89
N ASN A 600 -16.81 2.12 -8.99
CA ASN A 600 -16.81 0.66 -9.13
C ASN A 600 -18.25 0.13 -9.25
N LEU A 601 -18.54 -0.49 -10.40
CA LEU A 601 -19.78 -1.15 -10.77
C LEU A 601 -19.54 -2.61 -11.17
N ASP A 602 -18.40 -3.20 -10.81
CA ASP A 602 -18.07 -4.58 -11.15
C ASP A 602 -19.10 -5.57 -10.56
N ARG A 603 -19.35 -6.67 -11.28
CA ARG A 603 -20.33 -7.70 -10.88
C ARG A 603 -21.73 -7.14 -10.57
N THR A 604 -22.15 -6.12 -11.32
CA THR A 604 -23.54 -5.65 -11.36
C THR A 604 -24.23 -6.17 -12.63
N ASN A 605 -25.54 -5.94 -12.76
CA ASN A 605 -26.32 -6.38 -13.92
C ASN A 605 -26.51 -5.27 -14.97
N ILE A 606 -25.67 -4.23 -14.93
CA ILE A 606 -25.75 -3.08 -15.83
C ILE A 606 -25.33 -3.48 -17.24
N LYS A 607 -26.18 -3.19 -18.23
CA LYS A 607 -25.90 -3.49 -19.65
C LYS A 607 -25.23 -2.33 -20.37
N GLU A 608 -25.63 -1.11 -20.07
CA GLU A 608 -25.19 0.11 -20.75
C GLU A 608 -25.23 1.30 -19.79
N LEU A 609 -24.27 2.20 -19.94
CA LEU A 609 -24.20 3.44 -19.17
C LEU A 609 -24.90 4.59 -19.90
N PRO A 610 -25.54 5.53 -19.17
CA PRO A 610 -26.33 6.59 -19.78
C PRO A 610 -25.47 7.60 -20.55
N PRO A 611 -26.02 8.31 -21.57
CA PRO A 611 -25.27 9.30 -22.34
C PRO A 611 -24.68 10.43 -21.50
N THR A 612 -25.31 10.79 -20.39
CA THR A 612 -24.83 11.84 -19.47
C THR A 612 -23.61 11.43 -18.66
N PHE A 613 -23.22 10.15 -18.68
CA PHE A 613 -22.02 9.64 -18.01
C PHE A 613 -20.74 10.35 -18.51
N VAL A 614 -20.72 10.82 -19.76
CA VAL A 614 -19.61 11.57 -20.35
C VAL A 614 -19.34 12.93 -19.68
N HIS A 615 -20.23 13.39 -18.78
CA HIS A 615 -20.04 14.61 -17.99
C HIS A 615 -19.12 14.41 -16.77
N LEU A 616 -18.77 13.17 -16.42
CA LEU A 616 -17.87 12.84 -15.30
C LEU A 616 -16.40 13.14 -15.65
N ARG A 617 -16.07 14.43 -15.84
CA ARG A 617 -14.76 14.87 -16.34
C ARG A 617 -13.61 14.65 -15.35
N GLN A 618 -13.90 14.46 -14.07
CA GLN A 618 -12.91 14.17 -13.03
C GLN A 618 -12.74 12.67 -12.75
N LEU A 619 -13.43 11.80 -13.48
CA LEU A 619 -13.34 10.35 -13.26
C LEU A 619 -11.96 9.85 -13.69
N GLU A 620 -11.18 9.35 -12.73
CA GLU A 620 -9.81 8.85 -12.93
C GLU A 620 -9.78 7.31 -12.95
N TYR A 621 -10.65 6.67 -12.18
CA TYR A 621 -10.68 5.22 -11.99
C TYR A 621 -12.08 4.67 -12.20
N MET A 622 -12.19 3.66 -13.06
CA MET A 622 -13.46 3.05 -13.38
C MET A 622 -13.33 1.52 -13.44
N CYS A 623 -14.21 0.83 -12.73
CA CYS A 623 -14.35 -0.62 -12.80
C CYS A 623 -15.79 -0.97 -13.16
N ILE A 624 -15.97 -1.79 -14.20
CA ILE A 624 -17.27 -2.21 -14.72
C ILE A 624 -17.18 -3.67 -15.17
N ASP A 625 -18.32 -4.36 -15.26
CA ASP A 625 -18.35 -5.69 -15.86
C ASP A 625 -17.96 -5.63 -17.35
N ASN A 626 -17.23 -6.63 -17.84
CA ASN A 626 -16.78 -6.77 -19.23
C ASN A 626 -17.91 -6.65 -20.28
N ARG A 627 -19.16 -6.93 -19.89
CA ARG A 627 -20.34 -6.85 -20.77
C ARG A 627 -20.94 -5.44 -20.85
N THR A 628 -20.60 -4.56 -19.91
CA THR A 628 -21.14 -3.20 -19.80
C THR A 628 -20.71 -2.35 -20.99
N ARG A 629 -21.67 -1.67 -21.63
CA ARG A 629 -21.40 -0.78 -22.76
C ARG A 629 -21.16 0.65 -22.27
N LEU A 630 -20.05 1.25 -22.71
CA LEU A 630 -19.80 2.68 -22.57
C LEU A 630 -20.70 3.47 -23.54
N PRO A 631 -21.13 4.69 -23.18
CA PRO A 631 -21.94 5.53 -24.06
C PRO A 631 -21.10 6.07 -25.21
N GLU A 632 -21.75 6.56 -26.27
CA GLU A 632 -21.07 7.33 -27.32
C GLU A 632 -20.35 8.55 -26.73
N ARG A 633 -19.22 8.95 -27.35
CA ARG A 633 -18.42 10.10 -26.90
C ARG A 633 -17.79 9.92 -25.52
N PHE A 634 -17.57 8.68 -25.07
CA PHE A 634 -16.86 8.39 -23.82
C PHE A 634 -15.43 8.96 -23.78
N GLY A 635 -14.86 9.31 -24.93
CA GLY A 635 -13.60 10.07 -25.05
C GLY A 635 -13.62 11.45 -24.37
N ASN A 636 -14.77 11.93 -23.89
CA ASN A 636 -14.88 13.14 -23.07
C ASN A 636 -14.44 12.93 -21.61
N LEU A 637 -14.21 11.70 -21.16
CA LEU A 637 -13.70 11.36 -19.83
C LEU A 637 -12.18 11.60 -19.73
N LYS A 638 -11.75 12.83 -20.00
CA LYS A 638 -10.33 13.18 -20.23
C LYS A 638 -9.38 12.84 -19.07
N SER A 639 -9.88 12.73 -17.85
CA SER A 639 -9.07 12.40 -16.67
C SER A 639 -8.92 10.90 -16.41
N LEU A 640 -9.55 10.03 -17.23
CA LEU A 640 -9.59 8.59 -16.99
C LEU A 640 -8.20 7.97 -17.17
N GLN A 641 -7.66 7.42 -16.09
CA GLN A 641 -6.33 6.82 -16.01
C GLN A 641 -6.38 5.30 -16.01
N MET A 642 -7.38 4.69 -15.35
CA MET A 642 -7.53 3.24 -15.33
C MET A 642 -8.96 2.80 -15.60
N LEU A 643 -9.12 1.93 -16.61
CA LEU A 643 -10.35 1.19 -16.87
C LEU A 643 -10.12 -0.29 -16.57
N LEU A 644 -10.60 -0.74 -15.42
CA LEU A 644 -10.53 -2.14 -14.96
C LEU A 644 -11.69 -2.95 -15.53
N ALA A 645 -11.73 -3.05 -16.86
CA ALA A 645 -12.70 -3.86 -17.60
C ALA A 645 -12.13 -4.22 -18.97
N GLN A 646 -12.49 -5.38 -19.49
CA GLN A 646 -12.17 -5.76 -20.86
C GLN A 646 -13.15 -5.08 -21.83
N LEU A 647 -12.78 -3.88 -22.29
CA LEU A 647 -13.61 -3.08 -23.19
C LEU A 647 -13.76 -3.78 -24.55
N THR A 648 -15.00 -4.15 -24.90
CA THR A 648 -15.29 -4.76 -26.20
C THR A 648 -15.44 -3.69 -27.28
N ILE A 649 -14.47 -3.63 -28.19
CA ILE A 649 -14.43 -2.76 -29.37
C ILE A 649 -15.28 -3.38 -30.48
N ARG A 650 -16.37 -2.68 -30.83
CA ARG A 650 -17.37 -3.14 -31.82
C ARG A 650 -17.32 -2.34 -33.13
N SER A 651 -16.75 -1.15 -33.11
CA SER A 651 -16.62 -0.29 -34.30
C SER A 651 -15.33 0.54 -34.25
N PRO A 652 -14.80 0.97 -35.40
CA PRO A 652 -13.61 1.82 -35.44
C PRO A 652 -13.80 3.20 -34.76
N ILE A 653 -15.04 3.71 -34.71
CA ILE A 653 -15.38 4.98 -34.04
C ILE A 653 -15.03 4.93 -32.54
N MET A 654 -15.18 3.76 -31.90
CA MET A 654 -14.79 3.60 -30.49
C MET A 654 -13.29 3.80 -30.26
N LEU A 655 -12.45 3.48 -31.24
CA LEU A 655 -11.00 3.70 -31.14
C LEU A 655 -10.65 5.20 -31.21
N HIS A 656 -11.41 5.99 -31.96
CA HIS A 656 -11.26 7.45 -31.96
C HIS A 656 -11.62 8.07 -30.61
N ASP A 657 -12.66 7.57 -29.94
CA ASP A 657 -13.01 8.04 -28.59
C ASP A 657 -12.00 7.56 -27.55
N LEU A 658 -11.51 6.33 -27.66
CA LEU A 658 -10.45 5.80 -26.79
C LEU A 658 -9.16 6.60 -26.94
N GLY A 659 -8.78 6.97 -28.16
CA GLY A 659 -7.61 7.80 -28.45
C GLY A 659 -7.69 9.24 -27.94
N LYS A 660 -8.82 9.68 -27.36
CA LYS A 660 -8.94 10.99 -26.68
C LYS A 660 -8.59 10.92 -25.19
N LEU A 661 -8.46 9.71 -24.63
CA LEU A 661 -8.20 9.47 -23.21
C LEU A 661 -6.68 9.50 -22.93
N THR A 662 -6.05 10.65 -23.13
CA THR A 662 -4.58 10.79 -23.11
C THR A 662 -3.93 10.53 -21.75
N GLU A 663 -4.71 10.57 -20.66
CA GLU A 663 -4.25 10.24 -19.30
C GLU A 663 -4.29 8.73 -18.99
N MET A 664 -4.75 7.90 -19.92
CA MET A 664 -4.90 6.45 -19.72
C MET A 664 -3.54 5.77 -19.50
N ARG A 665 -3.46 4.98 -18.42
CA ARG A 665 -2.27 4.20 -18.01
C ARG A 665 -2.44 2.71 -18.19
N THR A 666 -3.63 2.18 -17.87
CA THR A 666 -3.94 0.76 -17.99
C THR A 666 -5.17 0.55 -18.85
N LEU A 667 -5.01 -0.21 -19.93
CA LEU A 667 -6.07 -0.45 -20.90
C LEU A 667 -6.18 -1.94 -21.25
N MET A 668 -7.40 -2.48 -21.14
CA MET A 668 -7.72 -3.84 -21.58
C MET A 668 -8.81 -3.79 -22.66
N ILE A 669 -8.49 -4.24 -23.87
CA ILE A 669 -9.41 -4.23 -25.02
C ILE A 669 -9.63 -5.64 -25.58
N ARG A 670 -10.86 -5.90 -26.02
CA ARG A 670 -11.23 -7.08 -26.81
C ARG A 670 -11.88 -6.61 -28.11
N PHE A 671 -11.50 -7.18 -29.23
CA PHE A 671 -12.22 -6.96 -30.48
C PHE A 671 -13.36 -7.96 -30.62
N ASP A 672 -14.56 -7.49 -30.93
CA ASP A 672 -15.70 -8.37 -31.24
C ASP A 672 -15.49 -9.07 -32.59
N LYS A 673 -14.97 -8.29 -33.55
CA LYS A 673 -14.45 -8.74 -34.83
C LYS A 673 -13.24 -7.90 -35.21
N TRP A 674 -12.34 -8.46 -36.01
CA TRP A 674 -11.24 -7.72 -36.62
C TRP A 674 -11.36 -7.75 -38.14
N ASP A 675 -11.23 -6.59 -38.77
CA ASP A 675 -11.08 -6.41 -40.23
C ASP A 675 -10.13 -5.21 -40.48
N GLU A 676 -9.72 -5.00 -41.74
CA GLU A 676 -8.75 -3.95 -42.11
C GLU A 676 -9.20 -2.53 -41.71
N SER A 677 -10.49 -2.28 -41.51
CA SER A 677 -11.00 -0.96 -41.12
C SER A 677 -10.60 -0.53 -39.71
N PHE A 678 -10.16 -1.48 -38.86
CA PHE A 678 -9.70 -1.19 -37.51
C PHE A 678 -8.22 -0.82 -37.45
N GLU A 679 -7.41 -1.13 -38.48
CA GLU A 679 -5.95 -0.97 -38.42
C GLU A 679 -5.53 0.48 -38.17
N GLU A 680 -5.94 1.41 -39.05
CA GLU A 680 -5.55 2.83 -38.96
C GLU A 680 -6.11 3.52 -37.70
N PRO A 681 -7.41 3.37 -37.35
CA PRO A 681 -7.95 3.93 -36.10
C PRO A 681 -7.28 3.36 -34.84
N PHE A 682 -6.86 2.09 -34.86
CA PHE A 682 -6.17 1.48 -33.73
C PHE A 682 -4.76 2.05 -33.54
N VAL A 683 -4.02 2.22 -34.64
CA VAL A 683 -2.69 2.86 -34.63
C VAL A 683 -2.79 4.30 -34.14
N GLN A 684 -3.76 5.06 -34.66
CA GLN A 684 -3.96 6.44 -34.22
C GLN A 684 -4.34 6.51 -32.74
N CYS A 685 -5.18 5.59 -32.27
CA CYS A 685 -5.51 5.46 -30.85
C CYS A 685 -4.25 5.26 -30.02
N LEU A 686 -3.41 4.27 -30.33
CA LEU A 686 -2.18 4.00 -29.56
C LEU A 686 -1.17 5.15 -29.64
N SER A 687 -1.08 5.86 -30.76
CA SER A 687 -0.21 7.04 -30.90
C SER A 687 -0.60 8.18 -29.96
N ASN A 688 -1.90 8.33 -29.69
CA ASN A 688 -2.40 9.37 -28.79
C ASN A 688 -2.25 9.00 -27.31
N LEU A 689 -2.22 7.71 -26.97
CA LEU A 689 -2.12 7.21 -25.60
C LEU A 689 -0.65 7.21 -25.10
N VAL A 690 -0.05 8.40 -25.05
CA VAL A 690 1.38 8.58 -24.76
C VAL A 690 1.80 8.18 -23.34
N ASN A 691 0.86 8.21 -22.38
CA ASN A 691 1.08 7.86 -20.97
C ASN A 691 0.71 6.40 -20.64
N LEU A 692 0.44 5.57 -21.64
CA LEU A 692 0.01 4.19 -21.43
C LEU A 692 1.15 3.33 -20.90
N ASP A 693 0.98 2.76 -19.71
CA ASP A 693 1.94 1.90 -19.01
C ASP A 693 1.70 0.41 -19.28
N SER A 694 0.43 -0.01 -19.35
CA SER A 694 0.01 -1.40 -19.56
C SER A 694 -1.12 -1.53 -20.59
N LEU A 695 -0.92 -2.41 -21.58
CA LEU A 695 -1.88 -2.70 -22.64
C LEU A 695 -2.19 -4.20 -22.70
N LYS A 696 -3.46 -4.57 -22.62
CA LYS A 696 -3.93 -5.94 -22.86
C LYS A 696 -4.89 -6.00 -24.04
N ILE A 697 -4.62 -6.88 -25.00
CA ILE A 697 -5.39 -7.03 -26.24
C ILE A 697 -5.87 -8.47 -26.35
N PHE A 698 -7.14 -8.66 -26.70
CA PHE A 698 -7.75 -9.97 -26.89
C PHE A 698 -8.56 -10.02 -28.20
N ALA A 699 -8.71 -11.23 -28.75
CA ALA A 699 -9.55 -11.51 -29.93
C ALA A 699 -9.20 -10.70 -31.21
N CYS A 700 -7.93 -10.32 -31.39
CA CYS A 700 -7.42 -9.61 -32.58
C CYS A 700 -6.89 -10.58 -33.67
N HIS A 701 -7.70 -11.58 -34.05
CA HIS A 701 -7.27 -12.66 -34.94
C HIS A 701 -6.70 -12.15 -36.28
N ASN A 702 -5.50 -12.60 -36.64
CA ASN A 702 -4.77 -12.28 -37.88
C ASN A 702 -4.54 -10.78 -38.17
N GLY A 703 -4.79 -9.89 -37.21
CA GLY A 703 -5.05 -8.48 -37.50
C GLY A 703 -3.93 -7.46 -37.27
N LEU A 704 -2.97 -7.74 -36.39
CA LEU A 704 -2.00 -6.73 -35.94
C LEU A 704 -0.78 -6.56 -36.87
N GLY A 705 -0.77 -7.17 -38.07
CA GLY A 705 0.46 -7.50 -38.79
C GLY A 705 0.67 -6.94 -40.20
N SER A 706 -0.26 -6.22 -40.83
CA SER A 706 -0.16 -5.96 -42.29
C SER A 706 0.36 -4.56 -42.69
N ARG A 707 0.12 -3.48 -41.91
CA ARG A 707 0.48 -2.10 -42.32
C ARG A 707 1.02 -1.14 -41.25
N ILE A 708 1.45 -1.61 -40.08
CA ILE A 708 1.87 -0.71 -38.98
C ILE A 708 3.38 -0.39 -39.05
N GLY A 709 3.75 0.48 -40.00
CA GLY A 709 5.06 1.10 -40.12
C GLY A 709 5.14 2.55 -39.62
N MET A 710 4.09 3.08 -38.96
CA MET A 710 3.93 4.54 -38.73
C MET A 710 3.51 4.94 -37.29
N LEU A 711 3.88 4.17 -36.25
CA LEU A 711 3.71 4.62 -34.86
C LEU A 711 4.82 5.62 -34.48
N ILE A 712 4.75 6.85 -35.00
CA ILE A 712 5.70 7.93 -34.68
C ILE A 712 4.94 9.22 -34.33
N PRO A 713 4.91 9.65 -33.05
CA PRO A 713 5.40 8.92 -31.86
C PRO A 713 4.38 7.87 -31.38
N GLY A 714 4.82 6.62 -31.21
CA GLY A 714 4.06 5.57 -30.49
C GLY A 714 4.15 5.71 -28.96
N PRO A 715 3.47 4.84 -28.18
CA PRO A 715 3.43 4.89 -26.72
C PRO A 715 4.80 4.55 -26.10
N GLN A 716 5.67 5.55 -25.97
CA GLN A 716 7.07 5.39 -25.52
C GLN A 716 7.20 4.95 -24.04
N GLN A 717 6.16 5.16 -23.23
CA GLN A 717 6.14 4.81 -21.81
C GLN A 717 5.63 3.38 -21.54
N LEU A 718 5.21 2.65 -22.56
CA LEU A 718 4.58 1.33 -22.41
C LEU A 718 5.56 0.31 -21.82
N ARG A 719 5.26 -0.17 -20.62
CA ARG A 719 6.10 -1.11 -19.85
C ARG A 719 5.64 -2.55 -19.98
N SER A 720 4.33 -2.77 -20.13
CA SER A 720 3.73 -4.09 -20.17
C SER A 720 2.75 -4.25 -21.33
N ILE A 721 2.92 -5.30 -22.13
CA ILE A 721 1.98 -5.71 -23.17
C ILE A 721 1.56 -7.16 -22.93
N ASN A 722 0.26 -7.41 -22.96
CA ASN A 722 -0.32 -8.75 -23.00
C ASN A 722 -1.23 -8.88 -24.24
N ILE A 723 -0.86 -9.73 -25.17
CA ILE A 723 -1.70 -10.13 -26.30
C ILE A 723 -2.20 -11.54 -25.98
N GLY A 724 -3.38 -11.60 -25.35
CA GLY A 724 -4.02 -12.82 -24.92
C GLY A 724 -4.58 -13.66 -26.06
N PRO A 725 -5.34 -14.73 -25.77
CA PRO A 725 -5.83 -15.66 -26.78
C PRO A 725 -6.68 -14.94 -27.84
N GLY A 726 -6.15 -14.92 -29.06
CA GLY A 726 -6.56 -14.09 -30.18
C GLY A 726 -5.44 -14.18 -31.21
N THR A 727 -5.37 -15.30 -31.90
CA THR A 727 -4.16 -15.74 -32.60
C THR A 727 -3.71 -14.73 -33.66
N ILE A 728 -2.55 -14.10 -33.45
CA ILE A 728 -1.88 -13.26 -34.46
C ILE A 728 -0.85 -14.07 -35.23
N CYS A 729 -0.70 -13.80 -36.53
CA CYS A 729 0.22 -14.57 -37.38
C CYS A 729 1.69 -14.19 -37.21
N ARG A 730 1.98 -12.95 -36.82
CA ARG A 730 3.33 -12.36 -36.73
C ARG A 730 3.43 -11.34 -35.61
N VAL A 731 4.63 -11.18 -35.05
CA VAL A 731 4.95 -10.13 -34.08
C VAL A 731 4.91 -8.77 -34.80
N PRO A 732 4.16 -7.77 -34.29
CA PRO A 732 4.12 -6.46 -34.89
C PRO A 732 5.47 -5.72 -34.86
N ARG A 733 5.94 -5.23 -36.01
CA ARG A 733 7.28 -4.60 -36.17
C ARG A 733 7.52 -3.40 -35.25
N TRP A 734 6.47 -2.61 -34.98
CA TRP A 734 6.57 -1.44 -34.10
C TRP A 734 7.01 -1.78 -32.67
N MET A 735 6.81 -3.02 -32.21
CA MET A 735 7.24 -3.43 -30.86
C MET A 735 8.76 -3.28 -30.67
N SER A 736 9.55 -3.46 -31.73
CA SER A 736 11.01 -3.26 -31.69
C SER A 736 11.43 -1.84 -31.33
N SER A 737 10.54 -0.85 -31.50
CA SER A 737 10.80 0.56 -31.18
C SER A 737 10.47 0.95 -29.73
N LEU A 738 9.88 0.04 -28.95
CA LEU A 738 9.44 0.33 -27.58
C LEU A 738 10.62 0.30 -26.61
N SER A 739 11.14 1.49 -26.31
CA SER A 739 12.32 1.66 -25.45
C SER A 739 12.08 1.30 -23.98
N SER A 740 10.84 1.44 -23.48
CA SER A 740 10.48 1.21 -22.07
C SER A 740 9.85 -0.16 -21.77
N LEU A 741 9.61 -0.99 -22.79
CA LEU A 741 8.90 -2.26 -22.63
C LEU A 741 9.74 -3.26 -21.83
N THR A 742 9.26 -3.67 -20.65
CA THR A 742 9.91 -4.63 -19.76
C THR A 742 9.25 -5.99 -19.76
N ASP A 743 7.93 -6.03 -19.98
CA ASP A 743 7.09 -7.22 -19.83
C ASP A 743 6.26 -7.46 -21.09
N LEU A 744 6.48 -8.58 -21.76
CA LEU A 744 5.73 -8.96 -22.97
C LEU A 744 5.18 -10.38 -22.83
N ASP A 745 3.87 -10.50 -22.97
CA ASP A 745 3.14 -11.77 -23.09
C ASP A 745 2.41 -11.78 -24.43
N ILE A 746 2.69 -12.75 -25.28
CA ILE A 746 2.20 -12.78 -26.67
C ILE A 746 1.78 -14.18 -27.10
N THR A 747 0.58 -14.29 -27.67
CA THR A 747 0.05 -15.51 -28.28
C THR A 747 0.11 -15.45 -29.80
N LEU A 748 0.97 -16.26 -30.41
CA LEU A 748 1.19 -16.35 -31.87
C LEU A 748 0.51 -17.59 -32.48
N LEU A 749 0.20 -17.54 -33.78
CA LEU A 749 -0.25 -18.71 -34.56
C LEU A 749 0.90 -19.69 -34.76
N THR A 750 2.00 -19.19 -35.30
CA THR A 750 3.25 -19.90 -35.59
C THR A 750 4.42 -18.98 -35.24
N LEU A 751 5.58 -19.53 -34.89
CA LEU A 751 6.78 -18.75 -34.59
C LEU A 751 7.77 -18.80 -35.76
N GLY A 752 8.31 -17.64 -36.18
CA GLY A 752 9.32 -17.52 -37.22
C GLY A 752 10.61 -16.82 -36.77
N GLU A 753 11.65 -16.88 -37.61
CA GLU A 753 12.93 -16.19 -37.35
C GLU A 753 12.76 -14.66 -37.26
N GLU A 754 11.97 -14.07 -38.16
CA GLU A 754 11.66 -12.63 -38.15
C GLU A 754 10.97 -12.22 -36.83
N ASP A 755 10.11 -13.07 -36.29
CA ASP A 755 9.41 -12.82 -35.02
C ASP A 755 10.40 -12.78 -33.85
N LEU A 756 11.35 -13.72 -33.80
CA LEU A 756 12.44 -13.74 -32.82
C LEU A 756 13.37 -12.54 -32.96
N GLN A 757 13.62 -12.08 -34.20
CA GLN A 757 14.44 -10.90 -34.46
C GLN A 757 13.77 -9.63 -33.93
N ILE A 758 12.46 -9.46 -34.16
CA ILE A 758 11.70 -8.32 -33.64
C ILE A 758 11.71 -8.31 -32.11
N LEU A 759 11.39 -9.46 -31.48
CA LEU A 759 11.41 -9.61 -30.03
C LEU A 759 12.81 -9.39 -29.43
N GLY A 760 13.85 -9.88 -30.10
CA GLY A 760 15.24 -9.75 -29.70
C GLY A 760 15.75 -8.31 -29.74
N ASN A 761 15.19 -7.48 -30.61
CA ASN A 761 15.57 -6.07 -30.78
C ASN A 761 14.90 -5.12 -29.77
N VAL A 762 13.98 -5.59 -28.92
CA VAL A 762 13.38 -4.75 -27.87
C VAL A 762 14.44 -4.47 -26.79
N PRO A 763 14.86 -3.21 -26.57
CA PRO A 763 16.07 -2.89 -25.82
C PRO A 763 15.96 -3.17 -24.31
N SER A 764 14.78 -2.95 -23.72
CA SER A 764 14.56 -3.02 -22.26
C SER A 764 13.81 -4.28 -21.81
N LEU A 765 13.55 -5.24 -22.71
CA LEU A 765 12.73 -6.40 -22.43
C LEU A 765 13.39 -7.31 -21.39
N ARG A 766 12.71 -7.53 -20.25
CA ARG A 766 13.20 -8.32 -19.11
C ARG A 766 12.47 -9.64 -18.96
N ASN A 767 11.16 -9.64 -19.19
CA ASN A 767 10.28 -10.79 -19.05
C ASN A 767 9.53 -11.01 -20.38
N LEU A 768 9.74 -12.17 -20.98
CA LEU A 768 9.08 -12.56 -22.22
C LEU A 768 8.33 -13.87 -22.03
N TYR A 769 7.04 -13.88 -22.36
CA TYR A 769 6.22 -15.07 -22.48
C TYR A 769 5.69 -15.18 -23.90
N VAL A 770 6.03 -16.29 -24.57
CA VAL A 770 5.54 -16.61 -25.91
C VAL A 770 4.69 -17.88 -25.84
N TRP A 771 3.46 -17.80 -26.35
CA TRP A 771 2.59 -18.95 -26.57
C TRP A 771 2.37 -19.16 -28.07
N VAL A 772 2.50 -20.40 -28.59
CA VAL A 772 2.47 -20.67 -30.04
C VAL A 772 1.37 -21.66 -30.40
N LYS A 773 0.22 -21.24 -30.91
CA LYS A 773 -0.94 -22.13 -31.07
C LYS A 773 -0.68 -23.37 -31.94
N GLU A 774 -0.02 -23.19 -33.08
CA GLU A 774 0.22 -24.22 -34.09
C GLU A 774 1.71 -24.24 -34.49
N HIS A 775 2.20 -25.41 -34.88
CA HIS A 775 3.55 -25.54 -35.40
C HIS A 775 3.57 -25.38 -36.92
N ARG A 776 4.70 -24.95 -37.47
CA ARG A 776 4.89 -24.94 -38.94
C ARG A 776 5.08 -26.36 -39.46
N LYS A 777 4.17 -26.82 -40.32
CA LYS A 777 4.24 -28.17 -40.93
C LYS A 777 5.35 -28.33 -41.99
N ASP A 778 5.88 -27.22 -42.50
CA ASP A 778 6.91 -27.12 -43.53
C ASP A 778 8.34 -27.00 -42.97
N ARG A 779 8.52 -27.06 -41.64
CA ARG A 779 9.81 -26.82 -41.01
C ARG A 779 10.40 -28.12 -40.45
N ASP A 780 11.50 -28.58 -41.08
CA ASP A 780 12.21 -29.81 -40.69
C ASP A 780 13.21 -29.64 -39.52
N LYS A 781 13.48 -28.40 -39.06
CA LYS A 781 14.48 -28.08 -38.02
C LYS A 781 13.99 -27.05 -37.00
N ARG A 782 14.55 -27.06 -35.79
CA ARG A 782 14.30 -26.03 -34.77
C ARG A 782 14.84 -24.66 -35.20
N LEU A 783 14.19 -23.60 -34.73
CA LEU A 783 14.62 -22.21 -34.82
C LEU A 783 15.81 -22.00 -33.89
N VAL A 784 16.92 -21.57 -34.48
CA VAL A 784 18.15 -21.31 -33.73
C VAL A 784 18.11 -19.90 -33.14
N ILE A 785 18.01 -19.80 -31.82
CA ILE A 785 18.26 -18.56 -31.11
C ILE A 785 19.77 -18.45 -30.91
N SER A 786 20.40 -17.52 -31.63
CA SER A 786 21.85 -17.28 -31.58
C SER A 786 22.15 -15.85 -31.15
N GLY A 787 23.43 -15.51 -31.01
CA GLY A 787 23.88 -14.12 -30.77
C GLY A 787 23.45 -13.10 -31.84
N ARG A 788 22.84 -13.53 -32.95
CA ARG A 788 22.20 -12.64 -33.93
C ARG A 788 20.88 -12.03 -33.43
N CYS A 789 20.26 -12.62 -32.40
CA CYS A 789 19.08 -12.07 -31.72
C CYS A 789 19.54 -11.43 -30.39
N PRO A 790 19.56 -10.09 -30.28
CA PRO A 790 20.37 -9.43 -29.26
C PRO A 790 19.85 -9.58 -27.82
N PHE A 791 18.53 -9.73 -27.58
CA PHE A 791 17.89 -9.96 -26.27
C PHE A 791 18.64 -9.34 -25.08
N GLN A 792 18.92 -8.03 -25.17
CA GLN A 792 20.01 -7.38 -24.42
C GLN A 792 19.81 -7.36 -22.90
N CYS A 793 18.55 -7.42 -22.45
CA CYS A 793 18.16 -7.30 -21.06
C CYS A 793 17.31 -8.48 -20.56
N LEU A 794 17.10 -9.52 -21.38
CA LEU A 794 16.15 -10.58 -21.06
C LEU A 794 16.66 -11.40 -19.87
N THR A 795 15.87 -11.46 -18.80
CA THR A 795 16.20 -12.17 -17.55
C THR A 795 15.28 -13.37 -17.30
N ARG A 796 14.04 -13.31 -17.80
CA ARG A 796 13.07 -14.39 -17.68
C ARG A 796 12.43 -14.67 -19.03
N PHE A 797 12.48 -15.92 -19.46
CA PHE A 797 11.87 -16.36 -20.71
C PHE A 797 10.97 -17.55 -20.44
N ARG A 798 9.73 -17.45 -20.91
CA ARG A 798 8.75 -18.54 -20.89
C ARG A 798 8.31 -18.83 -22.31
N ILE A 799 8.33 -20.09 -22.68
CA ILE A 799 7.77 -20.56 -23.96
C ILE A 799 6.75 -21.67 -23.68
N GLY A 800 5.54 -21.51 -24.22
CA GLY A 800 4.43 -22.43 -24.02
C GLY A 800 3.77 -22.88 -25.32
N ARG A 801 3.37 -24.17 -25.34
CA ARG A 801 2.70 -24.96 -26.41
C ARG A 801 2.35 -24.22 -27.70
N GLY A 802 2.67 -24.75 -28.89
CA GLY A 802 3.00 -26.10 -29.34
C GLY A 802 4.27 -26.16 -30.19
N ALA A 803 4.83 -27.38 -30.26
CA ALA A 803 6.19 -27.68 -30.69
C ALA A 803 7.24 -26.86 -29.93
N MET A 804 8.19 -27.51 -29.26
CA MET A 804 9.41 -26.79 -28.87
C MET A 804 10.20 -26.48 -30.13
N GLU A 805 9.80 -25.42 -30.84
CA GLU A 805 10.36 -25.01 -32.12
C GLU A 805 11.71 -24.30 -31.97
N VAL A 806 12.31 -24.21 -30.78
CA VAL A 806 13.51 -23.40 -30.54
C VAL A 806 14.65 -24.22 -29.96
N GLU A 807 15.87 -23.88 -30.36
CA GLU A 807 17.13 -24.34 -29.76
C GLU A 807 18.05 -23.15 -29.48
N PHE A 808 18.93 -23.28 -28.49
CA PHE A 808 19.81 -22.20 -28.04
C PHE A 808 21.26 -22.44 -28.51
N ALA A 809 21.76 -21.60 -29.42
CA ALA A 809 23.15 -21.64 -29.85
C ALA A 809 24.09 -20.90 -28.86
N PRO A 810 25.41 -21.15 -28.92
CA PRO A 810 26.38 -20.42 -28.10
C PRO A 810 26.23 -18.90 -28.23
N GLY A 811 26.24 -18.21 -27.09
CA GLY A 811 26.09 -16.75 -27.01
C GLY A 811 24.64 -16.25 -27.07
N ALA A 812 23.65 -17.13 -27.04
CA ALA A 812 22.24 -16.75 -26.90
C ALA A 812 21.94 -16.18 -25.50
N MET A 813 21.11 -15.13 -25.46
CA MET A 813 20.46 -14.61 -24.23
C MET A 813 21.39 -14.49 -23.01
N LEU A 814 22.48 -13.73 -23.16
CA LEU A 814 23.59 -13.64 -22.18
C LEU A 814 23.20 -13.22 -20.74
N LYS A 815 21.99 -12.72 -20.49
CA LYS A 815 21.50 -12.29 -19.16
C LYS A 815 20.33 -13.14 -18.64
N LEU A 816 19.96 -14.21 -19.33
CA LEU A 816 18.81 -15.04 -18.96
C LEU A 816 19.11 -15.81 -17.67
N LYS A 817 18.32 -15.56 -16.61
CA LYS A 817 18.44 -16.20 -15.30
C LYS A 817 17.40 -17.31 -15.10
N THR A 818 16.18 -17.10 -15.59
CA THR A 818 15.08 -18.07 -15.43
C THR A 818 14.49 -18.47 -16.78
N LEU A 819 14.46 -19.77 -17.05
CA LEU A 819 13.81 -20.33 -18.24
C LEU A 819 12.65 -21.22 -17.81
N ARG A 820 11.47 -21.01 -18.42
CA ARG A 820 10.31 -21.89 -18.26
C ARG A 820 9.88 -22.50 -19.60
N LEU A 821 9.82 -23.83 -19.64
CA LEU A 821 9.44 -24.61 -20.80
C LEU A 821 8.13 -25.35 -20.53
N ASP A 822 7.06 -25.02 -21.26
CA ASP A 822 5.78 -25.72 -21.18
C ASP A 822 5.49 -26.44 -22.52
N PHE A 823 5.68 -27.76 -22.61
CA PHE A 823 5.55 -28.50 -23.88
C PHE A 823 4.83 -29.86 -23.76
N HIS A 824 4.40 -30.39 -24.92
CA HIS A 824 3.80 -31.73 -25.04
C HIS A 824 4.86 -32.73 -25.49
N VAL A 825 5.11 -33.76 -24.68
CA VAL A 825 6.21 -34.72 -24.90
C VAL A 825 6.06 -35.40 -26.25
N ARG A 826 4.89 -36.00 -26.52
CA ARG A 826 4.63 -36.72 -27.78
C ARG A 826 4.77 -35.85 -29.01
N ASN A 827 4.21 -34.63 -28.98
CA ASN A 827 4.26 -33.74 -30.14
C ASN A 827 5.70 -33.29 -30.41
N THR A 828 6.47 -33.02 -29.36
CA THR A 828 7.87 -32.58 -29.51
C THR A 828 8.72 -33.71 -30.11
N MET A 829 8.50 -34.95 -29.67
CA MET A 829 9.18 -36.12 -30.23
C MET A 829 8.81 -36.37 -31.69
N ASP A 830 7.52 -36.33 -32.03
CA ASP A 830 7.04 -36.50 -33.42
C ASP A 830 7.61 -35.42 -34.38
N GLN A 831 7.97 -34.25 -33.87
CA GLN A 831 8.41 -33.09 -34.67
C GLN A 831 9.92 -32.93 -34.77
N SER A 832 10.63 -33.03 -33.65
CA SER A 832 12.08 -32.78 -33.62
C SER A 832 12.90 -34.06 -33.56
N GLY A 833 12.30 -35.21 -33.22
CA GLY A 833 13.02 -36.47 -33.02
C GLY A 833 13.87 -36.54 -31.74
N ASP A 834 13.94 -35.45 -30.96
CA ASP A 834 14.71 -35.35 -29.72
C ASP A 834 14.11 -34.32 -28.74
N PHE A 835 14.74 -34.21 -27.57
CA PHE A 835 14.44 -33.20 -26.54
C PHE A 835 15.65 -32.30 -26.25
N ASP A 836 16.59 -32.20 -27.20
CA ASP A 836 17.83 -31.45 -27.01
C ASP A 836 17.67 -29.98 -27.37
N PHE A 837 17.40 -29.16 -26.35
CA PHE A 837 17.23 -27.72 -26.51
C PHE A 837 18.56 -26.96 -26.45
N HIS A 838 19.68 -27.65 -26.24
CA HIS A 838 21.01 -27.06 -26.05
C HIS A 838 21.08 -26.07 -24.86
N LEU A 839 20.51 -26.45 -23.71
CA LEU A 839 20.42 -25.59 -22.52
C LEU A 839 21.79 -25.30 -21.90
N GLU A 840 22.80 -26.13 -22.18
CA GLU A 840 24.19 -25.93 -21.78
C GLU A 840 24.81 -24.64 -22.34
N ASN A 841 24.27 -24.10 -23.44
CA ASN A 841 24.75 -22.87 -24.07
C ASN A 841 24.30 -21.59 -23.37
N LEU A 842 23.39 -21.67 -22.40
CA LEU A 842 22.84 -20.52 -21.66
C LEU A 842 23.70 -20.20 -20.42
N SER A 843 24.73 -19.38 -20.62
CA SER A 843 25.80 -19.14 -19.65
C SER A 843 25.43 -18.38 -18.37
N SER A 844 24.25 -17.79 -18.28
CA SER A 844 23.76 -17.02 -17.11
C SER A 844 22.57 -17.66 -16.39
N LEU A 845 22.21 -18.88 -16.79
CA LEU A 845 21.00 -19.55 -16.31
C LEU A 845 21.16 -20.00 -14.85
N GLU A 846 20.20 -19.65 -14.00
CA GLU A 846 20.19 -19.96 -12.56
C GLU A 846 19.06 -20.94 -12.21
N HIS A 847 17.90 -20.79 -12.86
CA HIS A 847 16.68 -21.55 -12.56
C HIS A 847 15.98 -22.03 -13.84
N VAL A 848 15.58 -23.30 -13.87
CA VAL A 848 14.82 -23.90 -14.97
C VAL A 848 13.56 -24.56 -14.44
N ILE A 849 12.41 -24.18 -14.99
CA ILE A 849 11.10 -24.77 -14.67
C ILE A 849 10.59 -25.47 -15.92
N VAL A 850 10.28 -26.75 -15.82
CA VAL A 850 9.79 -27.56 -16.94
C VAL A 850 8.44 -28.15 -16.59
N HIS A 851 7.44 -27.82 -17.40
CA HIS A 851 6.10 -28.41 -17.30
C HIS A 851 5.88 -29.33 -18.50
N MET A 852 5.96 -30.63 -18.25
CA MET A 852 5.75 -31.67 -19.26
C MET A 852 4.29 -32.09 -19.28
N ASN A 853 3.63 -31.88 -20.40
CA ASN A 853 2.36 -32.51 -20.66
C ASN A 853 2.61 -33.89 -21.30
N CYS A 854 2.30 -34.93 -20.53
CA CYS A 854 2.61 -36.33 -20.85
C CYS A 854 1.45 -37.06 -21.54
N TYR A 855 0.41 -36.34 -21.99
CA TYR A 855 -0.71 -36.97 -22.70
C TYR A 855 -0.23 -37.70 -23.95
N TYR A 856 -0.73 -38.91 -24.19
CA TYR A 856 -0.38 -39.73 -25.36
C TYR A 856 1.12 -40.05 -25.52
N ALA A 857 1.98 -39.71 -24.55
CA ALA A 857 3.40 -40.03 -24.57
C ALA A 857 3.64 -41.37 -23.84
N GLY A 858 4.54 -42.18 -24.38
CA GLY A 858 5.01 -43.38 -23.70
C GLY A 858 5.84 -43.02 -22.46
N LEU A 859 5.82 -43.89 -21.43
CA LEU A 859 6.62 -43.66 -20.21
C LEU A 859 8.10 -43.42 -20.52
N ARG A 860 8.66 -44.20 -21.47
CA ARG A 860 10.05 -44.05 -21.95
C ARG A 860 10.30 -42.68 -22.56
N GLU A 861 9.40 -42.17 -23.39
CA GLU A 861 9.53 -40.83 -24.01
C GLU A 861 9.56 -39.72 -22.96
N VAL A 862 8.76 -39.86 -21.89
CA VAL A 862 8.73 -38.90 -20.78
C VAL A 862 10.01 -38.96 -19.94
N GLU A 863 10.56 -40.16 -19.75
CA GLU A 863 11.84 -40.37 -19.06
C GLU A 863 13.01 -39.83 -19.90
N ASP A 864 13.02 -40.09 -21.20
CA ASP A 864 14.02 -39.61 -22.16
C ASP A 864 14.03 -38.07 -22.20
N ALA A 865 12.85 -37.44 -22.24
CA ALA A 865 12.72 -35.99 -22.17
C ALA A 865 13.30 -35.42 -20.87
N ALA A 866 13.01 -36.06 -19.73
CA ALA A 866 13.54 -35.63 -18.43
C ALA A 866 15.06 -35.85 -18.31
N ALA A 867 15.57 -36.96 -18.85
CA ALA A 867 16.99 -37.30 -18.85
C ALA A 867 17.78 -36.36 -19.76
N SER A 868 17.27 -36.04 -20.95
CA SER A 868 17.88 -35.10 -21.90
C SER A 868 18.03 -33.71 -21.28
N ILE A 869 16.97 -33.18 -20.66
CA ILE A 869 17.03 -31.88 -19.98
C ILE A 869 18.02 -31.91 -18.82
N ARG A 870 18.00 -32.93 -17.97
CA ARG A 870 18.96 -33.05 -16.85
C ARG A 870 20.40 -33.06 -17.35
N LYS A 871 20.69 -33.86 -18.38
CA LYS A 871 22.02 -33.93 -19.00
C LYS A 871 22.49 -32.56 -19.51
N ALA A 872 21.63 -31.80 -20.17
CA ALA A 872 21.97 -30.45 -20.65
C ALA A 872 22.26 -29.48 -19.49
N LEU A 873 21.49 -29.57 -18.38
CA LEU A 873 21.71 -28.72 -17.20
C LEU A 873 22.96 -29.12 -16.39
N ASP A 874 23.32 -30.40 -16.36
CA ASP A 874 24.56 -30.88 -15.73
C ASP A 874 25.81 -30.38 -16.48
N LEU A 875 25.71 -30.24 -17.81
CA LEU A 875 26.75 -29.70 -18.67
C LEU A 875 26.78 -28.16 -18.70
N ASN A 876 25.75 -27.49 -18.18
CA ASN A 876 25.69 -26.04 -18.12
C ASN A 876 26.72 -25.49 -17.10
N PRO A 877 27.47 -24.42 -17.44
CA PRO A 877 28.53 -23.88 -16.57
C PRO A 877 28.05 -23.42 -15.19
N ASN A 878 26.78 -23.00 -15.05
CA ASN A 878 26.21 -22.53 -13.78
C ASN A 878 25.44 -23.58 -13.00
N LYS A 879 25.26 -24.80 -13.55
CA LYS A 879 24.50 -25.90 -12.93
C LYS A 879 23.16 -25.43 -12.31
N PRO A 880 22.24 -24.89 -13.14
CA PRO A 880 21.01 -24.28 -12.65
C PRO A 880 20.09 -25.27 -11.92
N THR A 881 19.28 -24.77 -10.99
CA THR A 881 18.29 -25.60 -10.28
C THR A 881 17.15 -25.99 -11.23
N LEU A 882 16.73 -27.26 -11.21
CA LEU A 882 15.63 -27.78 -12.01
C LEU A 882 14.39 -28.04 -11.15
N GLU A 883 13.28 -27.41 -11.50
CA GLU A 883 11.93 -27.77 -11.07
C GLU A 883 11.21 -28.46 -12.24
N LEU A 884 10.81 -29.71 -12.06
CA LEU A 884 10.22 -30.51 -13.12
C LEU A 884 8.85 -31.03 -12.69
N GLU A 885 7.81 -30.58 -13.38
CA GLU A 885 6.42 -30.97 -13.17
C GLU A 885 5.94 -31.83 -14.34
N LYS A 886 5.37 -33.00 -14.05
CA LYS A 886 4.81 -33.91 -15.04
C LYS A 886 3.30 -34.00 -14.85
N CYS A 887 2.53 -33.53 -15.83
CA CYS A 887 1.08 -33.64 -15.82
C CYS A 887 0.63 -34.90 -16.55
N PHE A 888 0.16 -35.87 -15.77
CA PHE A 888 -0.60 -37.04 -16.22
C PHE A 888 -2.06 -36.83 -15.80
N SER A 889 -3.03 -36.81 -16.72
CA SER A 889 -4.43 -36.85 -16.28
C SER A 889 -4.83 -38.28 -15.95
N CYS A 890 -5.53 -38.48 -14.83
CA CYS A 890 -6.17 -39.74 -14.49
C CYS A 890 -7.18 -40.17 -15.57
N ARG A 891 -6.80 -41.16 -16.39
CA ARG A 891 -7.71 -42.21 -16.87
C ARG A 891 -7.03 -43.56 -16.66
N VAL A 892 -7.00 -43.99 -15.40
CA VAL A 892 -7.06 -45.42 -15.12
C VAL A 892 -8.54 -45.73 -14.97
N LYS A 893 -9.21 -46.07 -16.08
CA LYS A 893 -10.28 -47.07 -15.95
C LYS A 893 -9.52 -48.36 -15.68
N GLU A 894 -9.55 -48.81 -14.43
CA GLU A 894 -9.22 -50.19 -14.11
C GLU A 894 -10.12 -51.06 -14.99
N ALA A 895 -9.52 -51.65 -16.03
CA ALA A 895 -10.10 -52.81 -16.68
C ALA A 895 -9.96 -53.95 -15.67
N VAL A 896 -10.97 -54.10 -14.81
CA VAL A 896 -11.26 -55.39 -14.17
C VAL A 896 -11.61 -56.34 -15.32
N ALA A 897 -10.68 -57.23 -15.64
CA ALA A 897 -10.97 -58.39 -16.47
C ALA A 897 -11.95 -59.31 -15.71
N PRO A 898 -13.05 -59.78 -16.32
CA PRO A 898 -13.84 -60.85 -15.73
C PRO A 898 -13.28 -62.21 -16.15
N ALA A 899 -13.05 -63.06 -15.14
CA ALA A 899 -12.79 -64.51 -15.15
C ALA A 899 -11.57 -65.04 -15.93
#